data_AF-A0A4R8LNY3-F1
#
_entry.id   AF-A0A4R8LNY3-F1
#
_cell.length_a   1.000
_cell.length_b   1.000
_cell.length_c   1.000
_cell.angle_alpha   90.00
_cell.angle_beta   90.00
_cell.angle_gamma   90.00
#
_symmetry.space_group_name_H-M   'P 1'
#
loop_
_entity.id
_entity.type
_entity.pdbx_description
1 polymer ?
#
loop_
_entity_poly.entity_id
_entity_poly.type
_entity_poly.pdbx_seq_one_letter_code
_entity_poly.pdbx_strand_id
1 'polypeptide(L)'
;MVFSGWGQAIRQFLDDEKFRQNHRIRTWIYIGLGLAMFAILVGSILPPRYHFTVGQTSPTTIVSPTTTVDTAATEAEKEAAESKVPKQYAQSPAVLTQAVNRVDILFAAAMQAVSDSSLSDADKLKQLRNAAPAGVSQATLVRLLTHTPAEMTVLERDTERVVEEILDAPFYQESMQQATLLVDRQILNLNLGLDHDDALIVQNVAVSVLKPNMIYQAQATAAARQQAALSVQPVLIHAGDIIVAKNGIVTQDVISKLRDVGLYSSYPSVGIAVGFALFVALSVGMLAAYIERRAPRRRVDNLLLGILGLVFVLMSILISVTKWIIAAGGPNSIAYLLPISLGAMLITVMMDSSLAVVASFYFSFLLGAALNFNYDFVFYGFVGSLVGAYSVARVTSRGTFMRAGFFVSLMNIGSVLALYLLQANRSTDLHSLSLHVGLAALNGIFAAILAMGILPFFESAFGLLTPIRLLELSNPNHPLLRKVLLEAPGTYHHSLIVGNLAEAAAELVGADPLLCRVGAYYHDVGKTKRPMFFVENQMTKDNPHEKVAPSLSHLIITSHVSDGLEMLKQAGLPKPIQDICATHHGTTILWYFYNKAKEQDKNGTVKVDDFRYPGPKPKTRECAIIMICDAVEAAVRSMARPTPNRVEGVIRKIIRDRLQDGQLDECDLTLQDLDAMVGAFMKTLKGIYHSRIEYPDIDKLRKEVAK
;
A
#
# COMPACT_ATOMS: atom_id res chain seq x y z
N MET A 1 -4.33 -34.40 -27.91
CA MET A 1 -4.30 -33.57 -29.14
C MET A 1 -5.22 -32.34 -29.09
N VAL A 2 -6.35 -32.33 -28.37
CA VAL A 2 -7.22 -31.12 -28.30
C VAL A 2 -6.66 -30.01 -27.39
N PHE A 3 -6.00 -30.35 -26.28
CA PHE A 3 -5.37 -29.37 -25.38
C PHE A 3 -4.14 -28.64 -25.96
N SER A 4 -3.47 -29.20 -26.98
CA SER A 4 -2.31 -28.54 -27.62
C SER A 4 -2.71 -27.42 -28.59
N GLY A 5 -3.90 -27.52 -29.20
CA GLY A 5 -4.41 -26.52 -30.13
C GLY A 5 -4.78 -25.20 -29.44
N TRP A 6 -5.46 -25.28 -28.28
CA TRP A 6 -5.81 -24.10 -27.48
C TRP A 6 -4.58 -23.36 -26.94
N GLY A 7 -3.56 -24.10 -26.46
CA GLY A 7 -2.32 -23.51 -26.00
C GLY A 7 -1.54 -22.79 -27.12
N GLN A 8 -1.52 -23.36 -28.33
CA GLN A 8 -0.92 -22.69 -29.49
C GLN A 8 -1.72 -21.46 -29.95
N ALA A 9 -3.06 -21.54 -29.96
CA ALA A 9 -3.91 -20.41 -30.33
C ALA A 9 -3.76 -19.23 -29.34
N ILE A 10 -3.71 -19.51 -28.03
CA ILE A 10 -3.47 -18.48 -27.00
C ILE A 10 -2.08 -17.87 -27.20
N ARG A 11 -1.04 -18.67 -27.42
CA ARG A 11 0.31 -18.14 -27.68
C ARG A 11 0.35 -17.29 -28.95
N GLN A 12 -0.27 -17.73 -30.03
CA GLN A 12 -0.37 -16.95 -31.27
C GLN A 12 -1.07 -15.61 -31.05
N PHE A 13 -2.15 -15.57 -30.25
CA PHE A 13 -2.85 -14.33 -29.91
C PHE A 13 -1.98 -13.40 -29.06
N LEU A 14 -1.31 -13.92 -28.02
CA LEU A 14 -0.40 -13.14 -27.18
C LEU A 14 0.82 -12.61 -27.93
N ASP A 15 1.21 -13.30 -29.01
CA ASP A 15 2.29 -12.93 -29.91
C ASP A 15 1.88 -12.02 -31.07
N ASP A 16 0.58 -11.70 -31.21
CA ASP A 16 0.06 -10.79 -32.24
C ASP A 16 0.50 -9.35 -31.93
N GLU A 17 1.10 -8.70 -32.92
CA GLU A 17 1.55 -7.32 -32.86
C GLU A 17 0.38 -6.35 -32.60
N LYS A 18 -0.81 -6.67 -33.13
CA LYS A 18 -2.05 -5.93 -32.86
C LYS A 18 -2.46 -6.00 -31.40
N PHE A 19 -2.21 -7.11 -30.72
CA PHE A 19 -2.45 -7.21 -29.29
C PHE A 19 -1.37 -6.43 -28.51
N ARG A 20 -0.09 -6.66 -28.84
CA ARG A 20 1.05 -6.13 -28.08
C ARG A 20 1.14 -4.61 -28.06
N GLN A 21 0.77 -3.93 -29.15
CA GLN A 21 0.95 -2.47 -29.29
C GLN A 21 -0.34 -1.64 -29.18
N ASN A 22 -1.51 -2.26 -29.01
CA ASN A 22 -2.77 -1.53 -29.03
C ASN A 22 -3.05 -0.76 -27.73
N HIS A 23 -3.19 0.57 -27.87
CA HIS A 23 -3.44 1.49 -26.77
C HIS A 23 -4.76 1.27 -26.04
N ARG A 24 -5.84 0.85 -26.73
CA ARG A 24 -7.13 0.59 -26.08
C ARG A 24 -7.06 -0.63 -25.17
N ILE A 25 -6.43 -1.70 -25.65
CA ILE A 25 -6.21 -2.93 -24.86
C ILE A 25 -5.39 -2.59 -23.62
N ARG A 26 -4.35 -1.76 -23.79
CA ARG A 26 -3.51 -1.29 -22.70
C ARG A 26 -4.28 -0.57 -21.60
N THR A 27 -5.16 0.36 -21.95
CA THR A 27 -6.05 1.03 -20.99
C THR A 27 -6.94 0.05 -20.25
N TRP A 28 -7.50 -0.94 -20.95
CA TRP A 28 -8.30 -1.99 -20.33
C TRP A 28 -7.51 -2.89 -19.38
N ILE A 29 -6.22 -3.16 -19.67
CA ILE A 29 -5.35 -3.90 -18.74
C ILE A 29 -5.17 -3.12 -17.43
N TYR A 30 -4.95 -1.80 -17.50
CA TYR A 30 -4.85 -0.97 -16.29
C TYR A 30 -6.15 -0.92 -15.49
N ILE A 31 -7.30 -0.73 -16.16
CA ILE A 31 -8.61 -0.73 -15.51
C ILE A 31 -8.88 -2.10 -14.86
N GLY A 32 -8.63 -3.19 -15.59
CA GLY A 32 -8.80 -4.55 -15.10
C GLY A 32 -7.90 -4.85 -13.89
N LEU A 33 -6.65 -4.38 -13.90
CA LEU A 33 -5.74 -4.49 -12.76
C LEU A 33 -6.29 -3.77 -11.53
N GLY A 34 -6.75 -2.52 -11.68
CA GLY A 34 -7.35 -1.75 -10.58
C GLY A 34 -8.58 -2.44 -10.00
N LEU A 35 -9.49 -2.93 -10.85
CA LEU A 35 -10.68 -3.66 -10.42
C LEU A 35 -10.34 -4.97 -9.70
N ALA A 36 -9.38 -5.73 -10.21
CA ALA A 36 -8.94 -6.97 -9.59
C ALA A 36 -8.31 -6.72 -8.20
N MET A 37 -7.41 -5.74 -8.10
CA MET A 37 -6.80 -5.35 -6.82
C MET A 37 -7.85 -4.90 -5.81
N PHE A 38 -8.81 -4.07 -6.24
CA PHE A 38 -9.90 -3.62 -5.39
C PHE A 38 -10.74 -4.80 -4.89
N ALA A 39 -11.17 -5.68 -5.78
CA ALA A 39 -12.00 -6.84 -5.44
C ALA A 39 -11.31 -7.80 -4.45
N ILE A 40 -10.00 -8.01 -4.60
CA ILE A 40 -9.22 -8.92 -3.75
C ILE A 40 -8.96 -8.32 -2.35
N LEU A 41 -8.70 -7.02 -2.27
CA LEU A 41 -8.22 -6.37 -1.04
C LEU A 41 -9.31 -5.61 -0.27
N VAL A 42 -10.47 -5.32 -0.86
CA VAL A 42 -11.54 -4.57 -0.17
C VAL A 42 -11.99 -5.26 1.12
N GLY A 43 -12.05 -6.59 1.14
CA GLY A 43 -12.37 -7.37 2.34
C GLY A 43 -11.27 -7.33 3.41
N SER A 44 -10.01 -7.09 3.02
CA SER A 44 -8.88 -6.98 3.96
C SER A 44 -8.79 -5.60 4.62
N ILE A 45 -9.41 -4.58 4.02
CA ILE A 45 -9.34 -3.18 4.45
C ILE A 45 -10.61 -2.73 5.17
N LEU A 46 -11.77 -3.29 4.81
CA LEU A 46 -13.00 -3.01 5.54
C LEU A 46 -12.89 -3.57 6.96
N PRO A 47 -13.21 -2.77 8.00
CA PRO A 47 -13.18 -3.25 9.37
C PRO A 47 -14.21 -4.39 9.57
N PRO A 48 -13.89 -5.39 10.42
CA PRO A 48 -14.82 -6.46 10.76
C PRO A 48 -16.07 -5.87 11.42
N ARG A 49 -17.20 -6.53 11.22
CA ARG A 49 -18.51 -6.10 11.73
C ARG A 49 -19.06 -7.16 12.64
N TYR A 50 -19.64 -6.70 13.74
CA TYR A 50 -20.17 -7.59 14.75
C TYR A 50 -21.66 -7.33 14.94
N HIS A 51 -22.45 -8.39 14.79
CA HIS A 51 -23.87 -8.40 15.11
C HIS A 51 -24.05 -9.30 16.33
N PHE A 52 -24.01 -8.68 17.50
CA PHE A 52 -24.27 -9.37 18.77
C PHE A 52 -25.63 -8.96 19.33
N THR A 53 -26.27 -9.93 19.99
CA THR A 53 -27.39 -9.68 20.88
C THR A 53 -26.90 -9.60 22.33
N VAL A 54 -27.62 -8.84 23.16
CA VAL A 54 -27.31 -8.76 24.60
C VAL A 54 -27.36 -10.16 25.20
N GLY A 55 -26.33 -10.52 25.96
CA GLY A 55 -26.20 -11.84 26.60
C GLY A 55 -25.44 -12.88 25.76
N GLN A 56 -25.10 -12.59 24.51
CA GLN A 56 -24.25 -13.46 23.70
C GLN A 56 -22.78 -13.36 24.15
N THR A 57 -22.00 -14.44 24.00
CA THR A 57 -20.55 -14.42 24.23
C THR A 57 -19.78 -14.06 22.96
N SER A 58 -18.75 -13.21 23.09
CA SER A 58 -17.91 -12.84 21.94
C SER A 58 -16.93 -13.97 21.58
N PRO A 59 -16.87 -14.45 20.33
CA PRO A 59 -15.95 -15.52 19.93
C PRO A 59 -14.49 -15.05 19.83
N THR A 60 -14.26 -13.73 19.79
CA THR A 60 -12.94 -13.10 19.65
C THR A 60 -12.83 -11.89 20.58
N THR A 61 -11.60 -11.48 20.87
CA THR A 61 -11.34 -10.21 21.57
C THR A 61 -11.52 -9.07 20.56
N ILE A 62 -12.38 -8.11 20.89
CA ILE A 62 -12.64 -6.93 20.06
C ILE A 62 -11.99 -5.72 20.73
N VAL A 63 -11.14 -5.06 19.97
CA VAL A 63 -10.44 -3.84 20.39
C VAL A 63 -10.93 -2.65 19.57
N SER A 64 -10.89 -1.46 20.16
CA SER A 64 -11.26 -0.24 19.46
C SER A 64 -10.24 0.08 18.36
N PRO A 65 -10.66 0.27 17.09
CA PRO A 65 -9.75 0.64 16.01
C PRO A 65 -9.38 2.14 16.02
N THR A 66 -10.17 2.98 16.69
CA THR A 66 -10.04 4.44 16.66
C THR A 66 -10.32 5.03 18.05
N THR A 67 -9.74 6.19 18.34
CA THR A 67 -10.13 6.94 19.53
C THR A 67 -11.43 7.68 19.24
N THR A 68 -12.47 7.41 20.02
CA THR A 68 -13.81 8.03 19.86
C THR A 68 -14.41 8.36 21.23
N VAL A 69 -15.48 9.15 21.24
CA VAL A 69 -16.22 9.46 22.48
C VAL A 69 -17.12 8.28 22.82
N ASP A 70 -17.06 7.82 24.08
CA ASP A 70 -18.08 6.94 24.65
C ASP A 70 -19.32 7.78 24.94
N THR A 71 -20.29 7.71 24.04
CA THR A 71 -21.49 8.56 24.12
C THR A 71 -22.33 8.22 25.34
N ALA A 72 -22.47 6.94 25.67
CA ALA A 72 -23.27 6.49 26.80
C ALA A 72 -22.63 6.89 28.13
N ALA A 73 -21.32 6.67 28.31
CA ALA A 73 -20.62 7.06 29.52
C ALA A 73 -20.57 8.59 29.69
N THR A 74 -20.39 9.33 28.59
CA THR A 74 -20.37 10.80 28.64
C THR A 74 -21.72 11.37 29.05
N GLU A 75 -22.84 10.85 28.51
CA GLU A 75 -24.18 11.30 28.92
C GLU A 75 -24.49 10.91 30.38
N ALA A 76 -24.07 9.72 30.82
CA ALA A 76 -24.23 9.33 32.22
C ALA A 76 -23.49 10.26 33.20
N GLU A 77 -22.27 10.70 32.85
CA GLU A 77 -21.51 11.67 33.64
C GLU A 77 -22.17 13.06 33.62
N LYS A 78 -22.77 13.47 32.50
CA LYS A 78 -23.55 14.72 32.43
C LYS A 78 -24.76 14.67 33.35
N GLU A 79 -25.56 13.61 33.30
CA GLU A 79 -26.71 13.43 34.20
C GLU A 79 -26.29 13.41 35.68
N ALA A 80 -25.18 12.76 35.98
CA ALA A 80 -24.60 12.74 37.32
C ALA A 80 -24.14 14.15 37.78
N ALA A 81 -23.56 14.95 36.88
CA ALA A 81 -23.17 16.32 37.17
C ALA A 81 -24.40 17.23 37.41
N GLU A 82 -25.46 17.09 36.61
CA GLU A 82 -26.70 17.86 36.77
C GLU A 82 -27.40 17.55 38.11
N SER A 83 -27.48 16.28 38.49
CA SER A 83 -28.15 15.85 39.72
C SER A 83 -27.47 16.35 41.00
N LYS A 84 -26.16 16.62 40.94
CA LYS A 84 -25.37 17.15 42.07
C LYS A 84 -25.52 18.66 42.26
N VAL A 85 -26.11 19.39 41.32
CA VAL A 85 -26.29 20.85 41.43
C VAL A 85 -27.41 21.17 42.44
N PRO A 86 -27.10 21.87 43.56
CA PRO A 86 -28.11 22.25 44.54
C PRO A 86 -29.07 23.28 43.96
N LYS A 87 -30.29 23.33 44.51
CA LYS A 87 -31.28 24.36 44.19
C LYS A 87 -30.72 25.75 44.53
N GLN A 88 -30.93 26.70 43.62
CA GLN A 88 -30.52 28.10 43.80
C GLN A 88 -31.66 28.90 44.44
N TYR A 89 -31.34 29.78 45.38
CA TYR A 89 -32.30 30.64 46.07
C TYR A 89 -31.82 32.10 46.05
N ALA A 90 -32.76 33.04 46.05
CA ALA A 90 -32.48 34.46 46.21
C ALA A 90 -33.32 35.04 47.34
N GLN A 91 -32.71 35.89 48.16
CA GLN A 91 -33.41 36.61 49.22
C GLN A 91 -34.36 37.63 48.62
N SER A 92 -35.57 37.73 49.15
CA SER A 92 -36.61 38.67 48.72
C SER A 92 -36.79 39.76 49.79
N PRO A 93 -36.27 40.98 49.55
CA PRO A 93 -36.43 42.09 50.49
C PRO A 93 -37.90 42.44 50.78
N ALA A 94 -38.80 42.17 49.82
CA ALA A 94 -40.23 42.38 49.97
C ALA A 94 -40.85 41.58 51.13
N VAL A 95 -40.26 40.44 51.52
CA VAL A 95 -40.76 39.63 52.64
C VAL A 95 -40.53 40.36 53.96
N LEU A 96 -39.35 40.96 54.14
CA LEU A 96 -39.05 41.79 55.31
C LEU A 96 -39.99 43.02 55.35
N THR A 97 -40.10 43.75 54.24
CA THR A 97 -40.99 44.94 54.16
C THR A 97 -42.45 44.59 54.48
N GLN A 98 -42.95 43.44 54.03
CA GLN A 98 -44.30 42.98 54.35
C GLN A 98 -44.46 42.55 55.81
N ALA A 99 -43.42 41.98 56.42
CA ALA A 99 -43.45 41.55 57.82
C ALA A 99 -43.47 42.76 58.75
N VAL A 100 -42.59 43.76 58.51
CA VAL A 100 -42.56 45.03 59.25
C VAL A 100 -43.90 45.76 59.12
N ASN A 101 -44.39 46.02 57.90
CA ASN A 101 -45.69 46.69 57.69
C ASN A 101 -46.87 46.01 58.43
N ARG A 102 -46.84 44.68 58.58
CA ARG A 102 -47.86 43.96 59.37
C ARG A 102 -47.76 44.21 60.88
N VAL A 103 -46.56 44.44 61.39
CA VAL A 103 -46.31 44.91 62.76
C VAL A 103 -46.88 46.32 62.89
N ASP A 104 -46.52 47.24 61.99
CA ASP A 104 -47.00 48.64 61.99
C ASP A 104 -48.54 48.70 62.01
N ILE A 105 -49.20 47.94 61.14
CA ILE A 105 -50.68 47.92 61.06
C ILE A 105 -51.31 47.47 62.37
N LEU A 106 -50.75 46.43 63.02
CA LEU A 106 -51.27 45.92 64.29
C LEU A 106 -51.10 46.94 65.41
N PHE A 107 -49.90 47.50 65.57
CA PHE A 107 -49.60 48.45 66.63
C PHE A 107 -50.31 49.80 66.43
N ALA A 108 -50.43 50.28 65.19
CA ALA A 108 -51.25 51.45 64.85
C ALA A 108 -52.73 51.23 65.20
N ALA A 109 -53.29 50.06 64.85
CA ALA A 109 -54.67 49.71 65.22
C ALA A 109 -54.84 49.59 66.74
N ALA A 110 -53.83 49.09 67.46
CA ALA A 110 -53.83 48.99 68.92
C ALA A 110 -53.83 50.38 69.58
N MET A 111 -52.96 51.28 69.13
CA MET A 111 -52.88 52.66 69.63
C MET A 111 -54.18 53.44 69.37
N GLN A 112 -54.78 53.27 68.18
CA GLN A 112 -56.06 53.88 67.84
C GLN A 112 -57.19 53.37 68.76
N ALA A 113 -57.27 52.05 68.97
CA ALA A 113 -58.29 51.45 69.82
C ALA A 113 -58.15 51.87 71.30
N VAL A 114 -56.93 52.01 71.82
CA VAL A 114 -56.71 52.50 73.19
C VAL A 114 -57.08 53.97 73.33
N SER A 115 -56.76 54.80 72.32
CA SER A 115 -57.00 56.25 72.34
C SER A 115 -58.48 56.63 72.16
N ASP A 116 -59.28 55.76 71.54
CA ASP A 116 -60.72 55.99 71.38
C ASP A 116 -61.49 55.60 72.65
N SER A 117 -61.89 56.60 73.43
CA SER A 117 -62.67 56.44 74.67
C SER A 117 -64.15 56.14 74.42
N SER A 118 -64.61 56.15 73.16
CA SER A 118 -66.00 55.87 72.78
C SER A 118 -66.30 54.39 72.51
N LEU A 119 -65.26 53.57 72.34
CA LEU A 119 -65.38 52.13 72.06
C LEU A 119 -65.46 51.29 73.34
N SER A 120 -66.31 50.26 73.33
CA SER A 120 -66.31 49.23 74.37
C SER A 120 -65.08 48.32 74.26
N ASP A 121 -64.65 47.69 75.36
CA ASP A 121 -63.52 46.75 75.34
C ASP A 121 -63.73 45.59 74.33
N ALA A 122 -64.99 45.19 74.11
CA ALA A 122 -65.35 44.18 73.12
C ALA A 122 -65.16 44.67 71.68
N ASP A 123 -65.46 45.95 71.41
CA ASP A 123 -65.29 46.57 70.10
C ASP A 123 -63.81 46.86 69.79
N LYS A 124 -63.04 47.30 70.80
CA LYS A 124 -61.57 47.46 70.71
C LYS A 124 -60.90 46.15 70.32
N LEU A 125 -61.23 45.06 71.03
CA LEU A 125 -60.68 43.73 70.73
C LEU A 125 -61.07 43.23 69.33
N LYS A 126 -62.29 43.52 68.87
CA LYS A 126 -62.75 43.18 67.52
C LYS A 126 -61.98 43.93 66.44
N GLN A 127 -61.67 45.21 66.66
CA GLN A 127 -60.86 46.02 65.74
C GLN A 127 -59.43 45.49 65.64
N LEU A 128 -58.76 45.23 66.77
CA LEU A 128 -57.41 44.64 66.78
C LEU A 128 -57.39 43.29 66.08
N ARG A 129 -58.39 42.43 66.33
CA ARG A 129 -58.45 41.10 65.71
C ARG A 129 -58.54 41.15 64.18
N ASN A 130 -59.18 42.18 63.62
CA ASN A 130 -59.27 42.36 62.17
C ASN A 130 -57.95 42.87 61.56
N ALA A 131 -57.17 43.65 62.32
CA ALA A 131 -55.87 44.16 61.90
C ALA A 131 -54.71 43.18 62.17
N ALA A 132 -54.90 42.24 63.10
CA ALA A 132 -53.86 41.32 63.56
C ALA A 132 -53.45 40.28 62.50
N PRO A 133 -52.15 40.01 62.34
CA PRO A 133 -51.67 38.88 61.56
C PRO A 133 -52.23 37.55 62.05
N ALA A 134 -52.46 36.62 61.11
CA ALA A 134 -52.87 35.26 61.43
C ALA A 134 -51.78 34.58 62.27
N GLY A 135 -52.08 34.26 63.53
CA GLY A 135 -51.14 33.67 64.49
C GLY A 135 -50.99 34.47 65.79
N VAL A 136 -51.41 35.74 65.80
CA VAL A 136 -51.47 36.52 67.05
C VAL A 136 -52.59 35.99 67.94
N SER A 137 -52.26 35.66 69.18
CA SER A 137 -53.18 35.07 70.14
C SER A 137 -54.15 36.11 70.69
N GLN A 138 -55.37 35.70 71.05
CA GLN A 138 -56.33 36.61 71.71
C GLN A 138 -55.78 37.15 73.03
N ALA A 139 -54.98 36.37 73.76
CA ALA A 139 -54.32 36.81 74.98
C ALA A 139 -53.34 37.98 74.71
N THR A 140 -52.58 37.91 73.62
CA THR A 140 -51.69 38.99 73.17
C THR A 140 -52.46 40.25 72.81
N LEU A 141 -53.60 40.14 72.11
CA LEU A 141 -54.43 41.30 71.77
C LEU A 141 -55.04 41.97 73.00
N VAL A 142 -55.49 41.20 73.99
CA VAL A 142 -56.02 41.75 75.26
C VAL A 142 -54.90 42.43 76.05
N ARG A 143 -53.70 41.86 76.09
CA ARG A 143 -52.53 42.47 76.74
C ARG A 143 -52.07 43.73 76.05
N LEU A 144 -52.10 43.80 74.72
CA LEU A 144 -51.81 45.05 74.02
C LEU A 144 -52.73 46.18 74.51
N LEU A 145 -54.03 45.93 74.69
CA LEU A 145 -54.98 46.94 75.16
C LEU A 145 -54.72 47.48 76.59
N THR A 146 -53.84 46.85 77.39
CA THR A 146 -53.46 47.36 78.72
C THR A 146 -52.30 48.35 78.69
N HIS A 147 -51.65 48.53 77.54
CA HIS A 147 -50.50 49.42 77.38
C HIS A 147 -50.90 50.83 76.94
N THR A 148 -50.16 51.82 77.40
CA THR A 148 -50.28 53.20 76.89
C THR A 148 -49.73 53.32 75.47
N PRO A 149 -50.16 54.32 74.68
CA PRO A 149 -49.60 54.53 73.34
C PRO A 149 -48.07 54.67 73.33
N ALA A 150 -47.46 55.24 74.37
CA ALA A 150 -46.01 55.39 74.47
C ALA A 150 -45.30 54.04 74.68
N GLU A 151 -45.86 53.14 75.49
CA GLU A 151 -45.36 51.78 75.70
C GLU A 151 -45.53 50.93 74.44
N MET A 152 -46.65 51.09 73.72
CA MET A 152 -46.89 50.41 72.44
C MET A 152 -45.85 50.80 71.37
N THR A 153 -45.46 52.07 71.28
CA THR A 153 -44.40 52.50 70.34
C THR A 153 -43.05 51.83 70.63
N VAL A 154 -42.74 51.57 71.91
CA VAL A 154 -41.53 50.84 72.29
C VAL A 154 -41.64 49.37 71.87
N LEU A 155 -42.77 48.71 72.14
CA LEU A 155 -43.03 47.33 71.74
C LEU A 155 -43.07 47.12 70.23
N GLU A 156 -43.61 48.07 69.48
CA GLU A 156 -43.63 48.10 68.02
C GLU A 156 -42.20 48.09 67.48
N ARG A 157 -41.39 49.08 67.87
CA ARG A 157 -39.98 49.18 67.47
C ARG A 157 -39.18 47.94 67.85
N ASP A 158 -39.40 47.40 69.04
CA ASP A 158 -38.65 46.24 69.53
C ASP A 158 -39.08 44.95 68.79
N THR A 159 -40.36 44.84 68.39
CA THR A 159 -40.85 43.77 67.51
C THR A 159 -40.29 43.88 66.10
N GLU A 160 -40.29 45.08 65.52
CA GLU A 160 -39.68 45.36 64.21
C GLU A 160 -38.21 44.97 64.19
N ARG A 161 -37.42 45.38 65.20
CA ARG A 161 -35.99 45.04 65.30
C ARG A 161 -35.73 43.53 65.36
N VAL A 162 -36.60 42.78 66.04
CA VAL A 162 -36.50 41.31 66.09
C VAL A 162 -36.82 40.69 64.72
N VAL A 163 -37.86 41.18 64.05
CA VAL A 163 -38.26 40.72 62.71
C VAL A 163 -37.20 41.06 61.66
N GLU A 164 -36.64 42.27 61.73
CA GLU A 164 -35.56 42.75 60.87
C GLU A 164 -34.34 41.84 60.97
N GLU A 165 -33.84 41.55 62.16
CA GLU A 165 -32.64 40.72 62.30
C GLU A 165 -32.83 39.27 61.86
N ILE A 166 -34.03 38.72 62.04
CA ILE A 166 -34.30 37.34 61.59
C ILE A 166 -34.41 37.27 60.06
N LEU A 167 -34.97 38.30 59.43
CA LEU A 167 -35.19 38.33 57.98
C LEU A 167 -34.09 39.06 57.18
N ASP A 168 -33.10 39.66 57.84
CA ASP A 168 -31.86 40.12 57.21
C ASP A 168 -30.95 38.92 56.86
N ALA A 169 -31.04 37.84 57.64
CA ALA A 169 -30.38 36.56 57.36
C ALA A 169 -31.19 35.64 56.42
N PRO A 170 -30.53 34.66 55.75
CA PRO A 170 -31.23 33.64 54.96
C PRO A 170 -32.21 32.83 55.82
N PHE A 171 -33.50 32.99 55.54
CA PHE A 171 -34.60 32.37 56.27
C PHE A 171 -35.41 31.47 55.33
N TYR A 172 -35.19 30.16 55.47
CA TYR A 172 -35.77 29.14 54.59
C TYR A 172 -37.09 28.60 55.13
N GLN A 173 -37.78 27.80 54.32
CA GLN A 173 -39.01 27.11 54.74
C GLN A 173 -38.75 26.18 55.93
N GLU A 174 -37.59 25.54 56.00
CA GLU A 174 -37.17 24.68 57.10
C GLU A 174 -36.96 25.48 58.40
N SER A 175 -36.46 26.72 58.29
CA SER A 175 -36.25 27.64 59.42
C SER A 175 -37.54 28.02 60.13
N MET A 176 -38.69 27.95 59.46
CA MET A 176 -40.01 28.22 60.06
C MET A 176 -40.33 27.28 61.23
N GLN A 177 -39.86 26.03 61.20
CA GLN A 177 -40.10 25.08 62.30
C GLN A 177 -39.42 25.51 63.62
N GLN A 178 -38.42 26.38 63.53
CA GLN A 178 -37.64 26.90 64.66
C GLN A 178 -37.89 28.40 64.88
N ALA A 179 -38.89 29.01 64.22
CA ALA A 179 -39.14 30.45 64.26
C ALA A 179 -39.28 30.99 65.69
N THR A 180 -40.02 30.30 66.56
CA THR A 180 -40.18 30.69 67.98
C THR A 180 -38.84 30.72 68.72
N LEU A 181 -38.00 29.70 68.55
CA LEU A 181 -36.68 29.62 69.18
C LEU A 181 -35.76 30.74 68.68
N LEU A 182 -35.81 31.06 67.38
CA LEU A 182 -35.02 32.13 66.78
C LEU A 182 -35.44 33.50 67.31
N VAL A 183 -36.75 33.73 67.45
CA VAL A 183 -37.31 34.94 68.05
C VAL A 183 -36.88 35.07 69.52
N ASP A 184 -36.99 34.02 70.32
CA ASP A 184 -36.57 34.03 71.73
C ASP A 184 -35.10 34.36 71.89
N ARG A 185 -34.27 33.73 71.07
CA ARG A 185 -32.83 34.01 71.05
C ARG A 185 -32.56 35.47 70.70
N GLN A 186 -33.32 36.04 69.76
CA GLN A 186 -33.09 37.41 69.32
C GLN A 186 -33.57 38.45 70.34
N ILE A 187 -34.67 38.19 71.05
CA ILE A 187 -35.10 39.01 72.19
C ILE A 187 -33.99 39.08 73.26
N LEU A 188 -33.36 37.95 73.57
CA LEU A 188 -32.24 37.89 74.51
C LEU A 188 -30.98 38.61 73.97
N ASN A 189 -30.63 38.39 72.70
CA ASN A 189 -29.44 38.99 72.08
C ASN A 189 -29.51 40.52 72.02
N LEU A 190 -30.69 41.08 71.71
CA LEU A 190 -30.89 42.52 71.57
C LEU A 190 -30.97 43.24 72.93
N ASN A 191 -31.03 42.49 74.05
CA ASN A 191 -31.08 42.99 75.42
C ASN A 191 -32.12 44.12 75.59
N LEU A 192 -33.35 43.86 75.14
CA LEU A 192 -34.42 44.86 75.00
C LEU A 192 -34.99 45.35 76.34
N GLY A 193 -34.61 44.74 77.47
CA GLY A 193 -35.07 45.15 78.80
C GLY A 193 -36.57 44.93 79.05
N LEU A 194 -37.21 44.07 78.24
CA LEU A 194 -38.63 43.75 78.32
C LEU A 194 -38.94 42.95 79.60
N ASP A 195 -40.10 43.21 80.18
CA ASP A 195 -40.63 42.33 81.22
C ASP A 195 -41.17 41.02 80.62
N HIS A 196 -41.67 40.12 81.47
CA HIS A 196 -42.13 38.81 81.01
C HIS A 196 -43.35 38.91 80.08
N ASP A 197 -44.24 39.87 80.31
CA ASP A 197 -45.47 39.98 79.54
C ASP A 197 -45.24 40.68 78.20
N ASP A 198 -44.35 41.67 78.17
CA ASP A 198 -43.87 42.35 76.96
C ASP A 198 -43.10 41.40 76.03
N ALA A 199 -42.23 40.55 76.60
CA ALA A 199 -41.50 39.55 75.83
C ALA A 199 -42.45 38.56 75.14
N LEU A 200 -43.55 38.18 75.78
CA LEU A 200 -44.58 37.30 75.20
C LEU A 200 -45.37 37.98 74.07
N ILE A 201 -45.60 39.29 74.16
CA ILE A 201 -46.22 40.08 73.10
C ILE A 201 -45.30 40.12 71.88
N VAL A 202 -44.04 40.54 72.08
CA VAL A 202 -43.03 40.62 71.02
C VAL A 202 -42.83 39.25 70.36
N GLN A 203 -42.70 38.18 71.15
CA GLN A 203 -42.53 36.83 70.62
C GLN A 203 -43.71 36.41 69.73
N ASN A 204 -44.94 36.54 70.23
CA ASN A 204 -46.12 36.08 69.50
C ASN A 204 -46.39 36.90 68.24
N VAL A 205 -46.18 38.23 68.29
CA VAL A 205 -46.33 39.10 67.12
C VAL A 205 -45.23 38.82 66.10
N ALA A 206 -43.95 38.79 66.50
CA ALA A 206 -42.83 38.52 65.60
C ALA A 206 -42.99 37.18 64.87
N VAL A 207 -43.27 36.08 65.60
CA VAL A 207 -43.48 34.75 64.98
C VAL A 207 -44.63 34.75 63.97
N SER A 208 -45.69 35.52 64.23
CA SER A 208 -46.89 35.57 63.36
C SER A 208 -46.66 36.27 62.01
N VAL A 209 -45.62 37.11 61.91
CA VAL A 209 -45.29 37.86 60.68
C VAL A 209 -44.14 37.25 59.90
N LEU A 210 -43.31 36.40 60.52
CA LEU A 210 -42.19 35.73 59.86
C LEU A 210 -42.66 34.83 58.71
N LYS A 211 -41.98 34.97 57.56
CA LYS A 211 -42.14 34.12 56.37
C LYS A 211 -40.78 33.87 55.73
N PRO A 212 -40.57 32.73 55.04
CA PRO A 212 -39.33 32.48 54.33
C PRO A 212 -39.00 33.59 53.34
N ASN A 213 -37.80 34.16 53.46
CA ASN A 213 -37.31 35.21 52.57
C ASN A 213 -36.49 34.65 51.40
N MET A 214 -36.08 33.37 51.45
CA MET A 214 -35.33 32.70 50.39
C MET A 214 -36.27 32.08 49.35
N ILE A 215 -36.37 32.70 48.17
CA ILE A 215 -37.23 32.25 47.06
C ILE A 215 -36.44 31.39 46.09
N TYR A 216 -36.96 30.19 45.78
CA TYR A 216 -36.37 29.26 44.82
C TYR A 216 -36.30 29.86 43.41
N GLN A 217 -35.11 29.85 42.81
CA GLN A 217 -34.84 30.35 41.47
C GLN A 217 -34.77 29.19 40.47
N ALA A 218 -35.91 28.85 39.87
CA ALA A 218 -36.02 27.75 38.91
C ALA A 218 -35.10 27.94 37.69
N GLN A 219 -35.04 29.17 37.14
CA GLN A 219 -34.21 29.48 35.97
C GLN A 219 -32.71 29.43 36.31
N ALA A 220 -32.29 30.00 37.43
CA ALA A 220 -30.89 29.95 37.85
C ALA A 220 -30.43 28.52 38.16
N THR A 221 -31.31 27.70 38.75
CA THR A 221 -31.03 26.28 39.00
C THR A 221 -30.89 25.50 37.68
N ALA A 222 -31.78 25.74 36.70
CA ALA A 222 -31.69 25.11 35.39
C ALA A 222 -30.42 25.53 34.62
N ALA A 223 -30.08 26.82 34.65
CA ALA A 223 -28.85 27.33 34.03
C ALA A 223 -27.59 26.73 34.67
N ALA A 224 -27.55 26.64 36.01
CA ALA A 224 -26.43 26.03 36.73
C ALA A 224 -26.29 24.53 36.40
N ARG A 225 -27.39 23.79 36.26
CA ARG A 225 -27.39 22.38 35.81
C ARG A 225 -26.84 22.24 34.39
N GLN A 226 -27.32 23.05 33.46
CA GLN A 226 -26.84 23.04 32.08
C GLN A 226 -25.34 23.36 32.00
N GLN A 227 -24.87 24.34 32.77
CA GLN A 227 -23.45 24.68 32.83
C GLN A 227 -22.60 23.54 33.41
N ALA A 228 -23.10 22.83 34.42
CA ALA A 228 -22.45 21.65 34.97
C ALA A 228 -22.33 20.52 33.92
N ALA A 229 -23.41 20.24 33.16
CA ALA A 229 -23.38 19.26 32.08
C ALA A 229 -22.38 19.63 30.96
N LEU A 230 -22.33 20.91 30.56
CA LEU A 230 -21.39 21.39 29.54
C LEU A 230 -19.92 21.34 30.01
N SER A 231 -19.68 21.34 31.31
CA SER A 231 -18.34 21.29 31.90
C SER A 231 -17.78 19.87 32.03
N VAL A 232 -18.60 18.84 31.79
CA VAL A 232 -18.17 17.44 31.78
C VAL A 232 -17.30 17.18 30.56
N GLN A 233 -16.08 16.70 30.79
CA GLN A 233 -15.21 16.29 29.70
C GLN A 233 -15.72 14.98 29.09
N PRO A 234 -15.69 14.83 27.75
CA PRO A 234 -16.07 13.59 27.09
C PRO A 234 -15.24 12.41 27.59
N VAL A 235 -15.91 11.31 27.91
CA VAL A 235 -15.26 10.04 28.20
C VAL A 235 -14.79 9.45 26.87
N LEU A 236 -13.49 9.16 26.74
CA LEU A 236 -12.91 8.65 25.51
C LEU A 236 -12.69 7.14 25.59
N ILE A 237 -13.01 6.46 24.49
CA ILE A 237 -12.52 5.11 24.18
C ILE A 237 -11.27 5.32 23.36
N HIS A 238 -10.11 4.86 23.82
CA HIS A 238 -8.86 4.99 23.10
C HIS A 238 -8.67 3.87 22.06
N ALA A 239 -7.98 4.18 20.97
CA ALA A 239 -7.55 3.17 20.01
C ALA A 239 -6.69 2.11 20.72
N GLY A 240 -7.07 0.84 20.58
CA GLY A 240 -6.43 -0.30 21.26
C GLY A 240 -7.15 -0.79 22.52
N ASP A 241 -8.11 -0.04 23.07
CA ASP A 241 -8.89 -0.46 24.24
C ASP A 241 -9.69 -1.72 23.94
N ILE A 242 -9.73 -2.66 24.88
CA ILE A 242 -10.53 -3.88 24.76
C ILE A 242 -12.00 -3.53 25.03
N ILE A 243 -12.84 -3.63 24.01
CA ILE A 243 -14.29 -3.42 24.14
C ILE A 243 -14.95 -4.67 24.73
N VAL A 244 -14.59 -5.86 24.24
CA VAL A 244 -15.02 -7.14 24.81
C VAL A 244 -13.95 -8.20 24.59
N ALA A 245 -13.58 -8.92 25.64
CA ALA A 245 -12.62 -10.02 25.55
C ALA A 245 -13.24 -11.27 24.92
N LYS A 246 -12.40 -12.16 24.37
CA LYS A 246 -12.84 -13.49 23.93
C LYS A 246 -13.58 -14.22 25.07
N ASN A 247 -14.73 -14.80 24.75
CA ASN A 247 -15.68 -15.43 25.64
C ASN A 247 -16.36 -14.49 26.66
N GLY A 248 -16.13 -13.17 26.57
CA GLY A 248 -16.82 -12.17 27.38
C GLY A 248 -18.29 -12.02 26.96
N ILE A 249 -19.15 -11.70 27.93
CA ILE A 249 -20.58 -11.47 27.69
C ILE A 249 -20.77 -10.08 27.10
N VAL A 250 -21.53 -10.00 26.00
CA VAL A 250 -21.90 -8.75 25.36
C VAL A 250 -23.04 -8.10 26.15
N THR A 251 -22.71 -7.01 26.83
CA THR A 251 -23.67 -6.16 27.56
C THR A 251 -24.19 -5.03 26.67
N GLN A 252 -25.17 -4.27 27.15
CA GLN A 252 -25.67 -3.09 26.45
C GLN A 252 -24.58 -2.01 26.28
N ASP A 253 -23.70 -1.87 27.28
CA ASP A 253 -22.51 -1.00 27.23
C ASP A 253 -21.57 -1.40 26.09
N VAL A 254 -21.28 -2.71 25.96
CA VAL A 254 -20.47 -3.23 24.85
C VAL A 254 -21.10 -2.90 23.49
N ILE A 255 -22.41 -3.04 23.34
CA ILE A 255 -23.11 -2.68 22.09
C ILE A 255 -23.00 -1.18 21.80
N SER A 256 -23.15 -0.32 22.82
CA SER A 256 -22.99 1.14 22.66
C SER A 256 -21.58 1.48 22.20
N LYS A 257 -20.56 0.94 22.88
CA LYS A 257 -19.15 1.12 22.50
C LYS A 257 -18.87 0.64 21.08
N LEU A 258 -19.37 -0.54 20.69
CA LEU A 258 -19.25 -1.07 19.33
C LEU A 258 -19.92 -0.15 18.28
N ARG A 259 -21.00 0.55 18.64
CA ARG A 259 -21.65 1.54 17.77
C ARG A 259 -20.80 2.79 17.62
N ASP A 260 -20.28 3.31 18.72
CA ASP A 260 -19.46 4.52 18.76
C ASP A 260 -18.13 4.35 18.00
N VAL A 261 -17.56 3.15 18.01
CA VAL A 261 -16.37 2.80 17.21
C VAL A 261 -16.69 2.32 15.78
N GLY A 262 -17.96 2.31 15.39
CA GLY A 262 -18.41 1.97 14.03
C GLY A 262 -18.41 0.46 13.69
N LEU A 263 -18.19 -0.42 14.65
CA LEU A 263 -18.13 -1.88 14.49
C LEU A 263 -19.51 -2.57 14.55
N TYR A 264 -20.57 -1.88 14.98
CA TYR A 264 -21.94 -2.40 15.14
C TYR A 264 -22.92 -2.06 13.98
N SER A 265 -22.45 -1.48 12.88
CA SER A 265 -23.35 -0.98 11.81
C SER A 265 -23.77 -2.04 10.76
N SER A 266 -25.02 -1.96 10.27
CA SER A 266 -25.59 -2.89 9.27
C SER A 266 -25.10 -2.66 7.83
N TYR A 267 -24.58 -1.48 7.46
CA TYR A 267 -24.22 -1.15 6.07
C TYR A 267 -22.74 -0.81 5.90
N PRO A 268 -22.04 -1.32 4.86
CA PRO A 268 -20.64 -1.02 4.55
C PRO A 268 -20.39 0.48 4.66
N SER A 269 -19.30 0.89 5.30
CA SER A 269 -18.88 2.29 5.28
C SER A 269 -18.48 2.62 3.84
N VAL A 270 -19.42 3.13 3.05
CA VAL A 270 -19.24 3.46 1.64
C VAL A 270 -18.02 4.38 1.48
N GLY A 271 -17.78 5.28 2.45
CA GLY A 271 -16.59 6.13 2.48
C GLY A 271 -15.26 5.38 2.46
N ILE A 272 -15.09 4.30 3.24
CA ILE A 272 -13.85 3.50 3.25
C ILE A 272 -13.67 2.78 1.92
N ALA A 273 -14.76 2.20 1.38
CA ALA A 273 -14.71 1.52 0.09
C ALA A 273 -14.37 2.50 -1.05
N VAL A 274 -14.99 3.68 -1.08
CA VAL A 274 -14.70 4.74 -2.08
C VAL A 274 -13.28 5.27 -1.91
N GLY A 275 -12.83 5.51 -0.67
CA GLY A 275 -11.46 5.93 -0.37
C GLY A 275 -10.44 4.90 -0.83
N PHE A 276 -10.70 3.61 -0.62
CA PHE A 276 -9.83 2.54 -1.09
C PHE A 276 -9.85 2.42 -2.63
N ALA A 277 -11.01 2.56 -3.27
CA ALA A 277 -11.10 2.59 -4.72
C ALA A 277 -10.28 3.75 -5.32
N LEU A 278 -10.34 4.94 -4.70
CA LEU A 278 -9.52 6.08 -5.09
C LEU A 278 -8.02 5.81 -4.87
N PHE A 279 -7.65 5.20 -3.75
CA PHE A 279 -6.27 4.82 -3.45
C PHE A 279 -5.70 3.84 -4.51
N VAL A 280 -6.47 2.82 -4.90
CA VAL A 280 -6.10 1.88 -5.96
C VAL A 280 -6.01 2.58 -7.31
N ALA A 281 -6.98 3.43 -7.64
CA ALA A 281 -6.99 4.19 -8.90
C ALA A 281 -5.76 5.11 -9.03
N LEU A 282 -5.40 5.82 -7.95
CA LEU A 282 -4.18 6.65 -7.92
C LEU A 282 -2.92 5.80 -8.05
N SER A 283 -2.85 4.67 -7.36
CA SER A 283 -1.70 3.76 -7.42
C SER A 283 -1.48 3.20 -8.83
N VAL A 284 -2.55 2.70 -9.46
CA VAL A 284 -2.50 2.20 -10.84
C VAL A 284 -2.22 3.34 -11.82
N GLY A 285 -2.81 4.53 -11.61
CA GLY A 285 -2.57 5.71 -12.45
C GLY A 285 -1.12 6.18 -12.42
N MET A 286 -0.49 6.22 -11.25
CA MET A 286 0.93 6.56 -11.10
C MET A 286 1.83 5.47 -11.70
N LEU A 287 1.50 4.19 -11.52
CA LEU A 287 2.22 3.09 -12.18
C LEU A 287 2.11 3.19 -13.71
N ALA A 288 0.93 3.47 -14.23
CA ALA A 288 0.70 3.68 -15.65
C ALA A 288 1.52 4.87 -16.16
N ALA A 289 1.46 6.03 -15.49
CA ALA A 289 2.24 7.21 -15.84
C ALA A 289 3.75 6.93 -15.87
N TYR A 290 4.26 6.16 -14.91
CA TYR A 290 5.67 5.75 -14.89
C TYR A 290 6.01 4.87 -16.10
N ILE A 291 5.18 3.86 -16.40
CA ILE A 291 5.43 2.93 -17.52
C ILE A 291 5.35 3.66 -18.88
N GLU A 292 4.36 4.53 -19.09
CA GLU A 292 4.19 5.24 -20.37
C GLU A 292 5.30 6.26 -20.64
N ARG A 293 5.96 6.79 -19.61
CA ARG A 293 7.05 7.76 -19.74
C ARG A 293 8.43 7.12 -19.89
N ARG A 294 8.52 5.78 -19.90
CA ARG A 294 9.80 5.09 -20.10
C ARG A 294 10.36 5.33 -21.49
N ALA A 295 11.69 5.34 -21.59
CA ALA A 295 12.38 5.42 -22.87
C ALA A 295 11.89 4.30 -23.82
N PRO A 296 11.81 4.55 -25.14
CA PRO A 296 11.37 3.54 -26.12
C PRO A 296 12.10 2.20 -26.00
N ARG A 297 13.40 2.24 -25.65
CA ARG A 297 14.26 1.06 -25.43
C ARG A 297 13.85 0.17 -24.25
N ARG A 298 13.04 0.66 -23.31
CA ARG A 298 12.55 -0.10 -22.12
C ARG A 298 11.03 -0.17 -22.09
N ARG A 299 10.39 -0.05 -23.27
CA ARG A 299 8.94 -0.03 -23.38
C ARG A 299 8.38 -1.40 -23.02
N VAL A 300 7.41 -1.39 -22.13
CA VAL A 300 6.66 -2.58 -21.72
C VAL A 300 5.48 -2.75 -22.68
N ASP A 301 5.40 -3.86 -23.40
CA ASP A 301 4.26 -4.18 -24.26
C ASP A 301 3.05 -4.68 -23.46
N ASN A 302 1.92 -4.94 -24.13
CA ASN A 302 0.69 -5.37 -23.44
C ASN A 302 0.80 -6.77 -22.80
N LEU A 303 1.67 -7.66 -23.32
CA LEU A 303 1.91 -8.97 -22.72
C LEU A 303 2.65 -8.80 -21.39
N LEU A 304 3.77 -8.08 -21.40
CA LEU A 304 4.56 -7.78 -20.20
C LEU A 304 3.75 -6.97 -19.19
N LEU A 305 2.86 -6.09 -19.63
CA LEU A 305 1.94 -5.37 -18.75
C LEU A 305 0.90 -6.31 -18.09
N GLY A 306 0.34 -7.26 -18.84
CA GLY A 306 -0.55 -8.27 -18.28
C GLY A 306 0.16 -9.17 -17.26
N ILE A 307 1.41 -9.52 -17.54
CA ILE A 307 2.27 -10.29 -16.63
C ILE A 307 2.59 -9.49 -15.36
N LEU A 308 2.91 -8.20 -15.48
CA LEU A 308 3.06 -7.31 -14.34
C LEU A 308 1.76 -7.29 -13.50
N GLY A 309 0.61 -7.16 -14.17
CA GLY A 309 -0.70 -7.22 -13.52
C GLY A 309 -0.92 -8.54 -12.76
N LEU A 310 -0.51 -9.67 -13.33
CA LEU A 310 -0.58 -10.97 -12.66
C LEU A 310 0.31 -11.04 -11.41
N VAL A 311 1.50 -10.43 -11.43
CA VAL A 311 2.36 -10.33 -10.24
C VAL A 311 1.69 -9.45 -9.16
N PHE A 312 1.07 -8.33 -9.54
CA PHE A 312 0.31 -7.49 -8.61
C PHE A 312 -0.91 -8.20 -8.00
N VAL A 313 -1.63 -8.98 -8.81
CA VAL A 313 -2.73 -9.83 -8.36
C VAL A 313 -2.21 -10.90 -7.40
N LEU A 314 -1.11 -11.58 -7.73
CA LEU A 314 -0.47 -12.56 -6.84
C LEU A 314 -0.11 -11.93 -5.49
N MET A 315 0.54 -10.77 -5.48
CA MET A 315 0.89 -10.08 -4.22
C MET A 315 -0.37 -9.67 -3.44
N SER A 316 -1.43 -9.21 -4.12
CA SER A 316 -2.71 -8.87 -3.50
C SER A 316 -3.38 -10.08 -2.86
N ILE A 317 -3.35 -11.24 -3.52
CA ILE A 317 -3.85 -12.51 -2.96
C ILE A 317 -3.05 -12.90 -1.72
N LEU A 318 -1.72 -12.83 -1.77
CA LEU A 318 -0.88 -13.17 -0.61
C LEU A 318 -1.17 -12.24 0.59
N ILE A 319 -1.30 -10.94 0.36
CA ILE A 319 -1.70 -9.97 1.40
C ILE A 319 -3.08 -10.32 1.98
N SER A 320 -4.06 -10.60 1.11
CA SER A 320 -5.43 -10.96 1.52
C SER A 320 -5.46 -12.25 2.35
N VAL A 321 -4.69 -13.27 1.94
CA VAL A 321 -4.53 -14.53 2.69
C VAL A 321 -3.89 -14.30 4.04
N THR A 322 -2.83 -13.48 4.14
CA THR A 322 -2.22 -13.13 5.44
C THR A 322 -3.23 -12.45 6.35
N LYS A 323 -4.01 -11.49 5.84
CA LYS A 323 -5.05 -10.81 6.63
C LYS A 323 -6.14 -11.78 7.08
N TRP A 324 -6.55 -12.71 6.22
CA TRP A 324 -7.52 -13.75 6.55
C TRP A 324 -7.01 -14.67 7.67
N ILE A 325 -5.73 -15.09 7.64
CA ILE A 325 -5.12 -15.90 8.72
C ILE A 325 -5.13 -15.13 10.05
N ILE A 326 -4.79 -13.84 10.03
CA ILE A 326 -4.84 -12.98 11.22
C ILE A 326 -6.28 -12.88 11.74
N ALA A 327 -7.25 -12.64 10.86
CA ALA A 327 -8.66 -12.56 11.21
C ALA A 327 -9.23 -13.88 11.76
N ALA A 328 -8.70 -15.02 11.33
CA ALA A 328 -9.04 -16.34 11.84
C ALA A 328 -8.44 -16.65 13.24
N GLY A 329 -7.76 -15.69 13.87
CA GLY A 329 -7.16 -15.81 15.19
C GLY A 329 -5.66 -16.14 15.19
N GLY A 330 -5.00 -16.07 14.03
CA GLY A 330 -3.55 -16.18 13.93
C GLY A 330 -2.82 -14.98 14.55
N PRO A 331 -1.53 -15.12 14.92
CA PRO A 331 -0.76 -14.03 15.49
C PRO A 331 -0.49 -12.94 14.44
N ASN A 332 -0.60 -11.66 14.83
CA ASN A 332 -0.26 -10.51 13.97
C ASN A 332 1.17 -10.60 13.40
N SER A 333 2.08 -11.25 14.13
CA SER A 333 3.46 -11.50 13.74
C SER A 333 3.60 -12.23 12.40
N ILE A 334 2.59 -12.99 11.96
CA ILE A 334 2.63 -13.73 10.68
C ILE A 334 2.80 -12.80 9.47
N ALA A 335 2.45 -11.52 9.59
CA ALA A 335 2.71 -10.51 8.57
C ALA A 335 4.20 -10.35 8.23
N TYR A 336 5.11 -10.62 9.17
CA TYR A 336 6.56 -10.62 8.90
C TYR A 336 7.02 -11.81 8.06
N LEU A 337 6.20 -12.86 7.86
CA LEU A 337 6.52 -13.98 6.98
C LEU A 337 6.06 -13.74 5.52
N LEU A 338 5.19 -12.76 5.29
CA LEU A 338 4.66 -12.46 3.96
C LEU A 338 5.79 -11.99 3.02
N PRO A 339 6.06 -12.73 1.92
CA PRO A 339 7.25 -12.48 1.10
C PRO A 339 7.00 -11.35 0.09
N ILE A 340 6.87 -10.10 0.53
CA ILE A 340 6.65 -8.96 -0.38
C ILE A 340 7.78 -8.81 -1.42
N SER A 341 9.01 -9.16 -1.02
CA SER A 341 10.19 -9.15 -1.90
C SER A 341 10.09 -10.11 -3.08
N LEU A 342 9.20 -11.13 -3.03
CA LEU A 342 8.90 -12.03 -4.15
C LEU A 342 8.47 -11.24 -5.39
N GLY A 343 7.53 -10.30 -5.25
CA GLY A 343 7.05 -9.50 -6.37
C GLY A 343 8.16 -8.67 -7.00
N ALA A 344 9.02 -8.08 -6.16
CA ALA A 344 10.16 -7.30 -6.61
C ALA A 344 11.22 -8.15 -7.34
N MET A 345 11.50 -9.37 -6.86
CA MET A 345 12.40 -10.30 -7.51
C MET A 345 11.87 -10.76 -8.87
N LEU A 346 10.60 -11.15 -8.95
CA LEU A 346 9.96 -11.57 -10.21
C LEU A 346 9.98 -10.45 -11.26
N ILE A 347 9.58 -9.24 -10.88
CA ILE A 347 9.58 -8.09 -11.80
C ILE A 347 11.00 -7.76 -12.26
N THR A 348 11.99 -7.85 -11.38
CA THR A 348 13.39 -7.58 -11.76
C THR A 348 13.89 -8.56 -12.81
N VAL A 349 13.64 -9.86 -12.62
CA VAL A 349 14.17 -10.91 -13.51
C VAL A 349 13.43 -10.98 -14.83
N MET A 350 12.13 -10.69 -14.83
CA MET A 350 11.29 -10.79 -16.02
C MET A 350 11.24 -9.50 -16.84
N MET A 351 11.56 -8.37 -16.20
CA MET A 351 11.47 -7.04 -16.81
C MET A 351 12.74 -6.25 -16.52
N ASP A 352 12.76 -5.45 -15.46
CA ASP A 352 13.91 -4.64 -15.08
C ASP A 352 13.84 -4.18 -13.62
N SER A 353 15.01 -3.89 -13.05
CA SER A 353 15.13 -3.44 -11.65
C SER A 353 14.45 -2.09 -11.39
N SER A 354 14.41 -1.18 -12.36
CA SER A 354 13.79 0.13 -12.16
C SER A 354 12.28 0.04 -11.97
N LEU A 355 11.62 -0.90 -12.66
CA LEU A 355 10.19 -1.18 -12.45
C LEU A 355 9.95 -1.86 -11.11
N ALA A 356 10.84 -2.78 -10.74
CA ALA A 356 10.75 -3.51 -9.49
C ALA A 356 10.84 -2.58 -8.27
N VAL A 357 11.66 -1.51 -8.32
CA VAL A 357 11.73 -0.50 -7.25
C VAL A 357 10.39 0.22 -7.09
N VAL A 358 9.78 0.65 -8.20
CA VAL A 358 8.47 1.32 -8.18
C VAL A 358 7.38 0.36 -7.68
N ALA A 359 7.39 -0.90 -8.13
CA ALA A 359 6.47 -1.93 -7.66
C ALA A 359 6.67 -2.26 -6.17
N SER A 360 7.91 -2.26 -5.69
CA SER A 360 8.25 -2.47 -4.27
C SER A 360 7.57 -1.44 -3.38
N PHE A 361 7.55 -0.18 -3.79
CA PHE A 361 6.82 0.87 -3.09
C PHE A 361 5.33 0.53 -2.99
N TYR A 362 4.67 0.18 -4.11
CA TYR A 362 3.25 -0.16 -4.10
C TYR A 362 2.94 -1.39 -3.26
N PHE A 363 3.70 -2.48 -3.38
CA PHE A 363 3.45 -3.68 -2.58
C PHE A 363 3.57 -3.40 -1.07
N SER A 364 4.52 -2.55 -0.69
CA SER A 364 4.73 -2.17 0.70
C SER A 364 3.59 -1.29 1.24
N PHE A 365 3.10 -0.35 0.43
CA PHE A 365 1.94 0.47 0.77
C PHE A 365 0.65 -0.36 0.85
N LEU A 366 0.45 -1.31 -0.06
CA LEU A 366 -0.70 -2.23 -0.03
C LEU A 366 -0.67 -3.10 1.23
N LEU A 367 0.51 -3.59 1.61
CA LEU A 367 0.69 -4.34 2.86
C LEU A 367 0.35 -3.46 4.07
N GLY A 368 0.89 -2.25 4.16
CA GLY A 368 0.59 -1.31 5.23
C GLY A 368 -0.90 -1.00 5.32
N ALA A 369 -1.56 -0.70 4.18
CA ALA A 369 -2.99 -0.43 4.11
C ALA A 369 -3.83 -1.62 4.62
N ALA A 370 -3.50 -2.85 4.22
CA ALA A 370 -4.17 -4.06 4.69
C ALA A 370 -3.97 -4.31 6.21
N LEU A 371 -2.88 -3.79 6.78
CA LEU A 371 -2.55 -3.89 8.21
C LEU A 371 -2.82 -2.57 8.94
N ASN A 372 -3.97 -1.95 8.65
CA ASN A 372 -4.48 -0.75 9.33
C ASN A 372 -3.58 0.49 9.16
N PHE A 373 -3.01 0.68 7.96
CA PHE A 373 -2.08 1.77 7.64
C PHE A 373 -0.85 1.84 8.57
N ASN A 374 -0.40 0.68 9.07
CA ASN A 374 0.75 0.62 9.94
C ASN A 374 2.06 0.82 9.15
N TYR A 375 2.78 1.90 9.49
CA TYR A 375 4.03 2.30 8.84
C TYR A 375 5.17 1.30 9.04
N ASP A 376 5.18 0.52 10.14
CA ASP A 376 6.20 -0.50 10.43
C ASP A 376 6.26 -1.51 9.28
N PHE A 377 5.10 -1.97 8.81
CA PHE A 377 5.01 -2.94 7.71
C PHE A 377 5.32 -2.32 6.34
N VAL A 378 5.04 -1.03 6.15
CA VAL A 378 5.45 -0.31 4.93
C VAL A 378 6.96 -0.23 4.85
N PHE A 379 7.63 0.20 5.93
CA PHE A 379 9.09 0.29 5.98
C PHE A 379 9.74 -1.08 5.81
N TYR A 380 9.28 -2.07 6.59
CA TYR A 380 9.76 -3.46 6.52
C TYR A 380 9.62 -4.06 5.11
N GLY A 381 8.42 -3.96 4.52
CA GLY A 381 8.15 -4.49 3.18
C GLY A 381 8.99 -3.80 2.11
N PHE A 382 9.22 -2.48 2.25
CA PHE A 382 9.93 -1.70 1.24
C PHE A 382 11.42 -2.02 1.24
N VAL A 383 12.05 -2.05 2.43
CA VAL A 383 13.47 -2.38 2.57
C VAL A 383 13.75 -3.79 2.04
N GLY A 384 12.97 -4.78 2.47
CA GLY A 384 13.13 -6.16 2.01
C GLY A 384 12.96 -6.31 0.49
N SER A 385 11.99 -5.60 -0.09
CA SER A 385 11.74 -5.65 -1.54
C SER A 385 12.81 -4.96 -2.36
N LEU A 386 13.34 -3.83 -1.87
CA LEU A 386 14.43 -3.11 -2.52
C LEU A 386 15.71 -3.96 -2.58
N VAL A 387 16.05 -4.58 -1.45
CA VAL A 387 17.19 -5.51 -1.34
C VAL A 387 16.99 -6.70 -2.25
N GLY A 388 15.77 -7.27 -2.29
CA GLY A 388 15.41 -8.37 -3.17
C GLY A 388 15.60 -8.01 -4.65
N ALA A 389 15.08 -6.87 -5.08
CA ALA A 389 15.20 -6.37 -6.45
C ALA A 389 16.68 -6.22 -6.88
N TYR A 390 17.49 -5.49 -6.10
CA TYR A 390 18.89 -5.28 -6.47
C TYR A 390 19.73 -6.56 -6.41
N SER A 391 19.42 -7.46 -5.49
CA SER A 391 20.16 -8.72 -5.33
C SER A 391 20.00 -9.68 -6.52
N VAL A 392 18.88 -9.59 -7.25
CA VAL A 392 18.62 -10.41 -8.45
C VAL A 392 18.78 -9.65 -9.77
N ALA A 393 19.15 -8.37 -9.74
CA ALA A 393 19.32 -7.53 -10.93
C ALA A 393 20.37 -8.06 -11.92
N ARG A 394 21.33 -8.87 -11.46
CA ARG A 394 22.33 -9.55 -12.29
C ARG A 394 22.31 -11.05 -12.00
N VAL A 395 21.20 -11.70 -12.32
CA VAL A 395 21.05 -13.14 -12.14
C VAL A 395 21.92 -13.91 -13.14
N THR A 396 22.81 -14.75 -12.62
CA THR A 396 23.71 -15.60 -13.43
C THR A 396 23.59 -17.08 -13.08
N SER A 397 22.85 -17.42 -12.03
CA SER A 397 22.60 -18.80 -11.63
C SER A 397 21.39 -18.87 -10.70
N ARG A 398 20.84 -20.07 -10.50
CA ARG A 398 19.81 -20.32 -9.48
C ARG A 398 20.29 -19.98 -8.06
N GLY A 399 21.59 -20.13 -7.79
CA GLY A 399 22.21 -19.75 -6.50
C GLY A 399 22.11 -18.26 -6.18
N THR A 400 21.94 -17.40 -7.18
CA THR A 400 21.74 -15.96 -6.97
C THR A 400 20.46 -15.67 -6.19
N PHE A 401 19.38 -16.44 -6.37
CA PHE A 401 18.14 -16.28 -5.60
C PHE A 401 18.33 -16.61 -4.14
N MET A 402 19.00 -17.72 -3.81
CA MET A 402 19.24 -18.10 -2.42
C MET A 402 20.08 -17.04 -1.69
N ARG A 403 21.10 -16.50 -2.36
CA ARG A 403 21.89 -15.38 -1.82
C ARG A 403 21.04 -14.11 -1.65
N ALA A 404 20.17 -13.80 -2.60
CA ALA A 404 19.22 -12.69 -2.48
C ALA A 404 18.28 -12.89 -1.29
N GLY A 405 17.73 -14.09 -1.10
CA GLY A 405 16.89 -14.44 0.04
C GLY A 405 17.61 -14.26 1.37
N PHE A 406 18.87 -14.68 1.47
CA PHE A 406 19.70 -14.44 2.65
C PHE A 406 19.88 -12.94 2.96
N PHE A 407 20.20 -12.12 1.96
CA PHE A 407 20.33 -10.67 2.16
C PHE A 407 19.01 -10.01 2.55
N VAL A 408 17.89 -10.43 1.95
CA VAL A 408 16.56 -9.96 2.34
C VAL A 408 16.27 -10.32 3.79
N SER A 409 16.53 -11.56 4.22
CA SER A 409 16.35 -11.98 5.61
C SER A 409 17.17 -11.13 6.58
N LEU A 410 18.45 -10.88 6.27
CA LEU A 410 19.32 -10.05 7.10
C LEU A 410 18.80 -8.61 7.24
N MET A 411 18.36 -8.01 6.13
CA MET A 411 17.85 -6.64 6.12
C MET A 411 16.47 -6.53 6.79
N ASN A 412 15.65 -7.58 6.67
CA ASN A 412 14.37 -7.66 7.37
C ASN A 412 14.55 -7.78 8.88
N ILE A 413 15.52 -8.58 9.36
CA ILE A 413 15.90 -8.62 10.79
C ILE A 413 16.36 -7.24 11.25
N GLY A 414 17.26 -6.60 10.49
CA GLY A 414 17.72 -5.25 10.79
C GLY A 414 16.58 -4.23 10.85
N SER A 415 15.60 -4.33 9.95
CA SER A 415 14.42 -3.47 9.92
C SER A 415 13.53 -3.66 11.14
N VAL A 416 13.27 -4.92 11.55
CA VAL A 416 12.52 -5.23 12.78
C VAL A 416 13.23 -4.67 14.02
N LEU A 417 14.54 -4.88 14.14
CA LEU A 417 15.33 -4.38 15.26
C LEU A 417 15.38 -2.85 15.29
N ALA A 418 15.57 -2.21 14.13
CA ALA A 418 15.59 -0.76 14.04
C ALA A 418 14.25 -0.14 14.46
N LEU A 419 13.13 -0.66 13.95
CA LEU A 419 11.80 -0.20 14.33
C LEU A 419 11.52 -0.45 15.83
N TYR A 420 11.95 -1.59 16.36
CA TYR A 420 11.84 -1.88 17.80
C TYR A 420 12.62 -0.89 18.66
N LEU A 421 13.87 -0.57 18.30
CA LEU A 421 14.72 0.36 19.06
C LEU A 421 14.26 1.82 18.98
N LEU A 422 13.55 2.20 17.91
CA LEU A 422 13.01 3.55 17.74
C LEU A 422 11.74 3.83 18.57
N GLN A 423 11.11 2.80 19.14
CA GLN A 423 9.87 2.95 19.92
C GLN A 423 10.20 3.11 21.42
N ALA A 424 10.06 4.33 21.96
CA ALA A 424 10.50 4.71 23.31
C ALA A 424 9.73 4.06 24.49
N ASN A 425 8.53 3.49 24.27
CA ASN A 425 7.59 3.10 25.33
C ASN A 425 6.99 1.68 25.20
N ARG A 426 7.59 0.77 24.43
CA ARG A 426 7.11 -0.62 24.43
C ARG A 426 7.61 -1.37 25.66
N SER A 427 6.69 -2.02 26.38
CA SER A 427 7.02 -3.08 27.33
C SER A 427 7.95 -4.09 26.64
N THR A 428 9.04 -4.46 27.29
CA THR A 428 10.06 -5.41 26.81
C THR A 428 9.48 -6.83 26.71
N ASP A 429 8.54 -7.05 25.79
CA ASP A 429 8.05 -8.38 25.45
C ASP A 429 9.03 -9.03 24.47
N LEU A 430 10.10 -9.57 25.05
CA LEU A 430 11.15 -10.29 24.32
C LEU A 430 10.59 -11.49 23.54
N HIS A 431 9.47 -12.08 23.97
CA HIS A 431 8.83 -13.17 23.26
C HIS A 431 8.28 -12.68 21.91
N SER A 432 7.51 -11.59 21.88
CA SER A 432 7.02 -11.01 20.61
C SER A 432 8.16 -10.61 19.66
N LEU A 433 9.24 -10.02 20.19
CA LEU A 433 10.40 -9.61 19.40
C LEU A 433 11.10 -10.81 18.78
N SER A 434 11.35 -11.87 19.56
CA SER A 434 11.99 -13.09 19.05
C SER A 434 11.16 -13.76 17.95
N LEU A 435 9.82 -13.75 18.05
CA LEU A 435 8.94 -14.25 17.01
C LEU A 435 9.02 -13.40 15.72
N HIS A 436 9.01 -12.07 15.84
CA HIS A 436 9.18 -11.17 14.69
C HIS A 436 10.52 -11.38 13.98
N VAL A 437 11.61 -11.47 14.74
CA VAL A 437 12.95 -11.73 14.20
C VAL A 437 13.02 -13.10 13.53
N GLY A 438 12.45 -14.14 14.16
CA GLY A 438 12.42 -15.50 13.59
C GLY A 438 11.65 -15.56 12.26
N LEU A 439 10.48 -14.93 12.19
CA LEU A 439 9.69 -14.87 10.95
C LEU A 439 10.37 -14.00 9.88
N ALA A 440 10.99 -12.89 10.26
CA ALA A 440 11.77 -12.05 9.35
C ALA A 440 12.99 -12.78 8.78
N ALA A 441 13.63 -13.65 9.58
CA ALA A 441 14.74 -14.49 9.12
C ALA A 441 14.29 -15.53 8.07
N LEU A 442 13.09 -16.09 8.23
CA LEU A 442 12.52 -17.04 7.26
C LEU A 442 11.99 -16.36 6.00
N ASN A 443 11.53 -15.12 6.11
CA ASN A 443 10.88 -14.36 5.03
C ASN A 443 11.68 -14.34 3.72
N GLY A 444 12.95 -13.93 3.78
CA GLY A 444 13.77 -13.77 2.58
C GLY A 444 14.08 -15.09 1.89
N ILE A 445 14.37 -16.14 2.66
CA ILE A 445 14.59 -17.50 2.13
C ILE A 445 13.30 -18.01 1.47
N PHE A 446 12.15 -17.83 2.14
CA PHE A 446 10.85 -18.24 1.62
C PHE A 446 10.52 -17.50 0.31
N ALA A 447 10.77 -16.18 0.25
CA ALA A 447 10.61 -15.38 -0.96
C ALA A 447 11.48 -15.89 -2.12
N ALA A 448 12.74 -16.23 -1.87
CA ALA A 448 13.65 -16.76 -2.87
C ALA A 448 13.20 -18.13 -3.42
N ILE A 449 12.74 -19.03 -2.54
CA ILE A 449 12.21 -20.34 -2.93
C ILE A 449 10.98 -20.18 -3.81
N LEU A 450 10.04 -19.32 -3.40
CA LEU A 450 8.85 -19.04 -4.20
C LEU A 450 9.19 -18.39 -5.54
N ALA A 451 10.16 -17.46 -5.58
CA ALA A 451 10.57 -16.84 -6.83
C ALA A 451 11.13 -17.87 -7.82
N MET A 452 12.00 -18.76 -7.34
CA MET A 452 12.54 -19.87 -8.16
C MET A 452 11.46 -20.87 -8.58
N GLY A 453 10.47 -21.14 -7.73
CA GLY A 453 9.39 -22.05 -8.03
C GLY A 453 8.39 -21.48 -9.03
N ILE A 454 8.06 -20.19 -8.93
CA ILE A 454 7.02 -19.53 -9.72
C ILE A 454 7.54 -19.09 -11.10
N LEU A 455 8.80 -18.65 -11.20
CA LEU A 455 9.36 -18.10 -12.44
C LEU A 455 9.24 -19.04 -13.66
N PRO A 456 9.53 -20.36 -13.57
CA PRO A 456 9.38 -21.28 -14.70
C PRO A 456 7.95 -21.37 -15.24
N PHE A 457 6.93 -21.13 -14.41
CA PHE A 457 5.54 -21.10 -14.86
C PHE A 457 5.27 -19.87 -15.73
N PHE A 458 5.82 -18.71 -15.36
CA PHE A 458 5.74 -17.52 -16.21
C PHE A 458 6.51 -17.69 -17.53
N GLU A 459 7.71 -18.26 -17.48
CA GLU A 459 8.52 -18.55 -18.67
C GLU A 459 7.79 -19.48 -19.64
N SER A 460 7.24 -20.59 -19.13
CA SER A 460 6.57 -21.59 -19.96
C SER A 460 5.17 -21.15 -20.43
N ALA A 461 4.39 -20.46 -19.59
CA ALA A 461 3.05 -20.01 -19.95
C ALA A 461 3.09 -18.89 -21.00
N PHE A 462 3.99 -17.92 -20.83
CA PHE A 462 4.05 -16.70 -21.66
C PHE A 462 5.21 -16.68 -22.66
N GLY A 463 6.05 -17.72 -22.70
CA GLY A 463 7.20 -17.78 -23.61
C GLY A 463 8.27 -16.74 -23.28
N LEU A 464 8.34 -16.28 -22.03
CA LEU A 464 9.31 -15.26 -21.61
C LEU A 464 10.72 -15.84 -21.60
N LEU A 465 11.64 -15.04 -22.15
CA LEU A 465 13.05 -15.39 -22.23
C LEU A 465 13.82 -14.63 -21.14
N THR A 466 13.88 -15.21 -19.95
CA THR A 466 14.65 -14.64 -18.83
C THR A 466 16.13 -14.96 -18.98
N PRO A 467 17.02 -14.26 -18.26
CA PRO A 467 18.44 -14.59 -18.24
C PRO A 467 18.71 -16.03 -17.80
N ILE A 468 17.92 -16.58 -16.88
CA ILE A 468 18.06 -17.98 -16.43
C ILE A 468 17.72 -18.93 -17.57
N ARG A 469 16.60 -18.70 -18.26
CA ARG A 469 16.19 -19.52 -19.39
C ARG A 469 17.23 -19.48 -20.50
N LEU A 470 17.80 -18.32 -20.79
CA LEU A 470 18.92 -18.18 -21.73
C LEU A 470 20.14 -19.01 -21.30
N LEU A 471 20.51 -18.98 -20.02
CA LEU A 471 21.61 -19.78 -19.50
C LEU A 471 21.34 -21.29 -19.61
N GLU A 472 20.10 -21.74 -19.39
CA GLU A 472 19.71 -23.13 -19.63
C GLU A 472 19.85 -23.53 -21.10
N LEU A 473 19.45 -22.65 -22.02
CA LEU A 473 19.60 -22.85 -23.47
C LEU A 473 21.06 -22.76 -23.93
N SER A 474 21.93 -22.08 -23.18
CA SER A 474 23.36 -22.04 -23.48
C SER A 474 24.10 -23.34 -23.15
N ASN A 475 23.45 -24.27 -22.44
CA ASN A 475 24.08 -25.52 -22.01
C ASN A 475 24.30 -26.47 -23.21
N PRO A 476 25.54 -26.92 -23.48
CA PRO A 476 25.84 -27.84 -24.59
C PRO A 476 25.08 -29.18 -24.54
N ASN A 477 24.58 -29.58 -23.36
CA ASN A 477 23.76 -30.78 -23.20
C ASN A 477 22.31 -30.59 -23.65
N HIS A 478 21.88 -29.38 -24.01
CA HIS A 478 20.56 -29.15 -24.59
C HIS A 478 20.42 -29.97 -25.88
N PRO A 479 19.34 -30.76 -26.08
CA PRO A 479 19.25 -31.74 -27.16
C PRO A 479 19.57 -31.20 -28.56
N LEU A 480 19.02 -30.03 -28.92
CA LEU A 480 19.33 -29.39 -30.20
C LEU A 480 20.78 -28.91 -30.31
N LEU A 481 21.35 -28.36 -29.25
CA LEU A 481 22.72 -27.83 -29.30
C LEU A 481 23.73 -28.99 -29.37
N ARG A 482 23.47 -30.07 -28.62
CA ARG A 482 24.20 -31.33 -28.71
C ARG A 482 24.10 -31.93 -30.11
N LYS A 483 22.94 -31.85 -30.77
CA LYS A 483 22.77 -32.31 -32.15
C LYS A 483 23.67 -31.53 -33.11
N VAL A 484 23.68 -30.20 -33.04
CA VAL A 484 24.57 -29.36 -33.88
C VAL A 484 26.04 -29.73 -33.64
N LEU A 485 26.44 -29.89 -32.38
CA LEU A 485 27.80 -30.29 -32.01
C LEU A 485 28.21 -31.63 -32.65
N LEU A 486 27.32 -32.62 -32.71
CA LEU A 486 27.62 -33.96 -33.20
C LEU A 486 27.48 -34.11 -34.73
N GLU A 487 26.45 -33.50 -35.33
CA GLU A 487 26.13 -33.66 -36.75
C GLU A 487 26.73 -32.57 -37.65
N ALA A 488 27.00 -31.38 -37.11
CA ALA A 488 27.54 -30.23 -37.84
C ALA A 488 28.58 -29.46 -36.99
N PRO A 489 29.73 -30.09 -36.66
CA PRO A 489 30.70 -29.52 -35.72
C PRO A 489 31.33 -28.20 -36.21
N GLY A 490 31.51 -28.03 -37.52
CA GLY A 490 32.00 -26.78 -38.10
C GLY A 490 31.03 -25.62 -37.91
N THR A 491 29.75 -25.89 -38.12
CA THR A 491 28.65 -24.96 -37.81
C THR A 491 28.59 -24.66 -36.32
N TYR A 492 28.75 -25.66 -35.43
CA TYR A 492 28.81 -25.42 -33.99
C TYR A 492 29.92 -24.43 -33.61
N HIS A 493 31.14 -24.63 -34.11
CA HIS A 493 32.26 -23.73 -33.85
C HIS A 493 32.04 -22.33 -34.42
N HIS A 494 31.42 -22.22 -35.60
CA HIS A 494 30.98 -20.94 -36.16
C HIS A 494 30.00 -20.22 -35.24
N SER A 495 28.92 -20.87 -34.84
CA SER A 495 27.90 -20.29 -33.96
C SER A 495 28.45 -19.80 -32.62
N LEU A 496 29.45 -20.48 -32.05
CA LEU A 496 30.13 -20.02 -30.82
C LEU A 496 30.90 -18.70 -31.03
N ILE A 497 31.62 -18.56 -32.15
CA ILE A 497 32.38 -17.34 -32.45
C ILE A 497 31.43 -16.18 -32.75
N VAL A 498 30.38 -16.43 -33.54
CA VAL A 498 29.31 -15.47 -33.82
C VAL A 498 28.68 -15.00 -32.50
N GLY A 499 28.40 -15.91 -31.57
CA GLY A 499 27.87 -15.59 -30.25
C GLY A 499 28.77 -14.65 -29.44
N ASN A 500 30.08 -14.90 -29.44
CA ASN A 500 31.06 -14.04 -28.74
C ASN A 500 31.16 -12.65 -29.37
N LEU A 501 31.11 -12.56 -30.71
CA LEU A 501 31.07 -11.28 -31.42
C LEU A 501 29.79 -10.50 -31.12
N ALA A 502 28.65 -11.20 -31.16
CA ALA A 502 27.34 -10.62 -30.94
C ALA A 502 27.15 -10.15 -29.50
N GLU A 503 27.60 -10.91 -28.49
CA GLU A 503 27.59 -10.50 -27.07
C GLU A 503 28.37 -9.20 -26.86
N ALA A 504 29.61 -9.13 -27.36
CA ALA A 504 30.47 -7.97 -27.20
C ALA A 504 29.91 -6.72 -27.89
N ALA A 505 29.29 -6.88 -29.08
CA ALA A 505 28.64 -5.78 -29.79
C ALA A 505 27.36 -5.32 -29.09
N ALA A 506 26.52 -6.25 -28.65
CA ALA A 506 25.24 -5.97 -28.00
C ALA A 506 25.43 -5.17 -26.70
N GLU A 507 26.46 -5.49 -25.91
CA GLU A 507 26.77 -4.78 -24.66
C GLU A 507 27.07 -3.29 -24.90
N LEU A 508 27.75 -2.93 -25.99
CA LEU A 508 28.08 -1.54 -26.31
C LEU A 508 26.88 -0.74 -26.84
N VAL A 509 25.99 -1.38 -27.60
CA VAL A 509 24.85 -0.70 -28.25
C VAL A 509 23.57 -0.76 -27.42
N GLY A 510 23.63 -1.37 -26.22
CA GLY A 510 22.50 -1.50 -25.30
C GLY A 510 21.40 -2.45 -25.80
N ALA A 511 21.77 -3.45 -26.60
CA ALA A 511 20.92 -4.62 -26.91
C ALA A 511 21.12 -5.70 -25.85
N ASP A 512 20.31 -6.77 -25.85
CA ASP A 512 20.48 -7.89 -24.90
C ASP A 512 21.69 -8.77 -25.28
N PRO A 513 22.80 -8.74 -24.51
CA PRO A 513 24.02 -9.47 -24.86
C PRO A 513 23.87 -10.98 -24.73
N LEU A 514 23.11 -11.42 -23.72
CA LEU A 514 22.93 -12.84 -23.45
C LEU A 514 22.00 -13.48 -24.48
N LEU A 515 20.94 -12.76 -24.90
CA LEU A 515 20.11 -13.16 -26.04
C LEU A 515 20.94 -13.26 -27.32
N CYS A 516 21.79 -12.28 -27.60
CA CYS A 516 22.67 -12.31 -28.78
C CYS A 516 23.58 -13.55 -28.79
N ARG A 517 24.24 -13.83 -27.66
CA ARG A 517 25.12 -15.01 -27.54
C ARG A 517 24.35 -16.31 -27.76
N VAL A 518 23.26 -16.50 -27.02
CA VAL A 518 22.53 -17.77 -27.03
C VAL A 518 21.76 -17.95 -28.33
N GLY A 519 21.17 -16.87 -28.87
CA GLY A 519 20.52 -16.89 -30.18
C GLY A 519 21.47 -17.29 -31.30
N ALA A 520 22.72 -16.81 -31.27
CA ALA A 520 23.75 -17.25 -32.21
C ALA A 520 24.04 -18.75 -32.13
N TYR A 521 23.89 -19.40 -30.98
CA TYR A 521 24.11 -20.86 -30.89
C TYR A 521 23.09 -21.67 -31.71
N TYR A 522 21.92 -21.10 -31.97
CA TYR A 522 20.80 -21.77 -32.63
C TYR A 522 20.47 -21.24 -34.02
N HIS A 523 21.03 -20.09 -34.44
CA HIS A 523 20.66 -19.43 -35.70
C HIS A 523 20.75 -20.37 -36.92
N ASP A 524 21.73 -21.26 -36.88
CA ASP A 524 22.15 -22.15 -37.95
C ASP A 524 21.74 -23.63 -37.75
N VAL A 525 20.87 -23.92 -36.78
CA VAL A 525 20.53 -25.31 -36.42
C VAL A 525 19.96 -26.13 -37.59
N GLY A 526 19.32 -25.49 -38.57
CA GLY A 526 18.79 -26.15 -39.76
C GLY A 526 19.86 -26.76 -40.67
N LYS A 527 21.13 -26.30 -40.60
CA LYS A 527 22.25 -26.89 -41.34
C LYS A 527 22.47 -28.37 -41.01
N THR A 528 22.03 -28.81 -39.81
CA THR A 528 22.09 -30.22 -39.40
C THR A 528 21.29 -31.16 -40.30
N LYS A 529 20.29 -30.66 -41.07
CA LYS A 529 19.56 -31.49 -42.04
C LYS A 529 20.45 -31.96 -43.19
N ARG A 530 21.41 -31.14 -43.62
CA ARG A 530 22.28 -31.41 -44.78
C ARG A 530 23.70 -30.87 -44.55
N PRO A 531 24.44 -31.36 -43.53
CA PRO A 531 25.67 -30.71 -43.06
C PRO A 531 26.73 -30.54 -44.16
N MET A 532 26.89 -31.56 -45.03
CA MET A 532 27.91 -31.60 -46.09
C MET A 532 27.74 -30.53 -47.18
N PHE A 533 26.57 -29.89 -47.29
CA PHE A 533 26.35 -28.76 -48.21
C PHE A 533 26.84 -27.42 -47.65
N PHE A 534 27.32 -27.38 -46.41
CA PHE A 534 27.86 -26.17 -45.79
C PHE A 534 29.37 -26.30 -45.62
N VAL A 535 30.12 -25.34 -46.16
CA VAL A 535 31.57 -25.43 -46.34
C VAL A 535 32.33 -25.63 -45.02
N GLU A 536 31.82 -25.08 -43.93
CA GLU A 536 32.42 -25.22 -42.61
C GLU A 536 32.39 -26.66 -42.07
N ASN A 537 31.52 -27.52 -42.60
CA ASN A 537 31.41 -28.94 -42.20
C ASN A 537 32.09 -29.89 -43.19
N GLN A 538 32.63 -29.39 -44.31
CA GLN A 538 33.28 -30.23 -45.30
C GLN A 538 34.69 -30.62 -44.82
N MET A 539 34.92 -31.92 -44.64
CA MET A 539 36.24 -32.46 -44.25
C MET A 539 37.09 -32.88 -45.46
N THR A 540 36.47 -33.05 -46.63
CA THR A 540 37.10 -33.43 -47.89
C THR A 540 37.09 -32.27 -48.88
N LYS A 541 37.98 -32.32 -49.90
CA LYS A 541 38.01 -31.30 -50.97
C LYS A 541 36.83 -31.38 -51.95
N ASP A 542 35.99 -32.41 -51.85
CA ASP A 542 34.89 -32.68 -52.78
C ASP A 542 33.65 -31.87 -52.35
N ASN A 543 33.39 -30.74 -53.01
CA ASN A 543 32.24 -29.89 -52.70
C ASN A 543 30.97 -30.37 -53.43
N PRO A 544 29.91 -30.80 -52.73
CA PRO A 544 28.67 -31.28 -53.36
C PRO A 544 28.03 -30.27 -54.33
N HIS A 545 28.25 -28.97 -54.11
CA HIS A 545 27.75 -27.88 -54.97
C HIS A 545 28.35 -27.83 -56.38
N GLU A 546 29.40 -28.61 -56.65
CA GLU A 546 29.95 -28.76 -58.00
C GLU A 546 29.12 -29.71 -58.86
N LYS A 547 28.37 -30.62 -58.23
CA LYS A 547 27.61 -31.69 -58.89
C LYS A 547 26.11 -31.36 -59.01
N VAL A 548 25.68 -30.16 -58.60
CA VAL A 548 24.28 -29.71 -58.63
C VAL A 548 24.12 -28.36 -59.31
N ALA A 549 22.93 -28.12 -59.88
CA ALA A 549 22.59 -26.84 -60.51
C ALA A 549 22.64 -25.68 -59.48
N PRO A 550 22.99 -24.46 -59.91
CA PRO A 550 23.03 -23.29 -59.03
C PRO A 550 21.70 -22.99 -58.34
N SER A 551 20.57 -23.18 -59.03
CA SER A 551 19.22 -23.02 -58.47
C SER A 551 18.92 -24.01 -57.34
N LEU A 552 19.32 -25.28 -57.52
CA LEU A 552 19.17 -26.30 -56.48
C LEU A 552 20.11 -26.02 -55.29
N SER A 553 21.33 -25.55 -55.55
CA SER A 553 22.26 -25.12 -54.50
C SER A 553 21.69 -23.97 -53.67
N HIS A 554 21.09 -22.97 -54.34
CA HIS A 554 20.39 -21.88 -53.69
C HIS A 554 19.28 -22.41 -52.77
N LEU A 555 18.40 -23.29 -53.28
CA LEU A 555 17.31 -23.87 -52.49
C LEU A 555 17.81 -24.66 -51.28
N ILE A 556 18.85 -25.48 -51.44
CA ILE A 556 19.46 -26.24 -50.35
C ILE A 556 19.98 -25.29 -49.26
N ILE A 557 20.70 -24.23 -49.67
CA ILE A 557 21.25 -23.28 -48.71
C ILE A 557 20.12 -22.51 -48.05
N THR A 558 19.19 -21.88 -48.78
CA THR A 558 18.14 -21.07 -48.15
C THR A 558 17.18 -21.90 -47.28
N SER A 559 17.00 -23.20 -47.57
CA SER A 559 16.15 -24.09 -46.76
C SER A 559 16.62 -24.29 -45.31
N HIS A 560 17.89 -24.01 -44.96
CA HIS A 560 18.35 -24.15 -43.58
C HIS A 560 17.60 -23.22 -42.62
N VAL A 561 17.10 -22.09 -43.10
CA VAL A 561 16.29 -21.16 -42.31
C VAL A 561 14.94 -21.79 -41.98
N SER A 562 14.22 -22.29 -42.99
CA SER A 562 12.90 -22.93 -42.78
C SER A 562 13.02 -24.23 -41.97
N ASP A 563 14.04 -25.03 -42.25
CA ASP A 563 14.33 -26.28 -41.51
C ASP A 563 14.70 -25.97 -40.06
N GLY A 564 15.51 -24.93 -39.83
CA GLY A 564 15.89 -24.47 -38.50
C GLY A 564 14.68 -24.00 -37.70
N LEU A 565 13.80 -23.20 -38.32
CA LEU A 565 12.56 -22.74 -37.70
C LEU A 565 11.62 -23.89 -37.31
N GLU A 566 11.49 -24.90 -38.17
CA GLU A 566 10.70 -26.09 -37.84
C GLU A 566 11.30 -26.82 -36.63
N MET A 567 12.61 -27.04 -36.62
CA MET A 567 13.31 -27.69 -35.51
C MET A 567 13.18 -26.92 -34.19
N LEU A 568 13.33 -25.59 -34.23
CA LEU A 568 13.20 -24.74 -33.05
C LEU A 568 11.77 -24.74 -32.49
N LYS A 569 10.76 -24.73 -33.36
CA LYS A 569 9.35 -24.83 -32.96
C LYS A 569 9.03 -26.19 -32.33
N GLN A 570 9.52 -27.27 -32.93
CA GLN A 570 9.34 -28.64 -32.41
C GLN A 570 9.99 -28.82 -31.03
N ALA A 571 11.15 -28.19 -30.80
CA ALA A 571 11.83 -28.21 -29.52
C ALA A 571 11.29 -27.15 -28.51
N GLY A 572 10.28 -26.36 -28.88
CA GLY A 572 9.64 -25.40 -28.00
C GLY A 572 10.54 -24.22 -27.60
N LEU A 573 11.48 -23.81 -28.47
CA LEU A 573 12.36 -22.68 -28.18
C LEU A 573 11.56 -21.36 -28.19
N PRO A 574 11.92 -20.37 -27.36
CA PRO A 574 11.21 -19.09 -27.30
C PRO A 574 11.30 -18.31 -28.62
N LYS A 575 10.26 -17.52 -28.90
CA LYS A 575 10.12 -16.74 -30.15
C LYS A 575 11.33 -15.87 -30.48
N PRO A 576 12.01 -15.16 -29.54
CA PRO A 576 13.20 -14.39 -29.89
C PRO A 576 14.35 -15.22 -30.50
N ILE A 577 14.52 -16.48 -30.08
CA ILE A 577 15.52 -17.39 -30.66
C ILE A 577 15.08 -17.85 -32.07
N GLN A 578 13.78 -18.08 -32.26
CA GLN A 578 13.21 -18.40 -33.57
C GLN A 578 13.36 -17.21 -34.53
N ASP A 579 13.09 -15.99 -34.09
CA ASP A 579 13.20 -14.78 -34.90
C ASP A 579 14.64 -14.52 -35.36
N ILE A 580 15.63 -14.79 -34.50
CA ILE A 580 17.05 -14.77 -34.87
C ILE A 580 17.33 -15.78 -36.00
N CYS A 581 16.86 -17.03 -35.87
CA CYS A 581 16.99 -18.02 -36.94
C CYS A 581 16.28 -17.57 -38.23
N ALA A 582 15.08 -16.99 -38.15
CA ALA A 582 14.34 -16.52 -39.32
C ALA A 582 15.04 -15.37 -40.06
N THR A 583 15.69 -14.48 -39.33
CA THR A 583 16.10 -13.16 -39.84
C THR A 583 17.60 -12.96 -39.98
N HIS A 584 18.45 -13.87 -39.50
CA HIS A 584 19.91 -13.68 -39.53
C HIS A 584 20.50 -13.50 -40.94
N HIS A 585 19.79 -13.91 -41.99
CA HIS A 585 20.15 -13.59 -43.38
C HIS A 585 19.25 -12.53 -44.05
N GLY A 586 18.15 -12.15 -43.40
CA GLY A 586 17.17 -11.21 -43.94
C GLY A 586 16.70 -11.63 -45.33
N THR A 587 16.74 -10.70 -46.27
CA THR A 587 16.43 -10.93 -47.68
C THR A 587 17.66 -10.82 -48.57
N THR A 588 18.85 -11.11 -48.02
CA THR A 588 20.13 -10.96 -48.74
C THR A 588 20.23 -11.91 -49.94
N ILE A 589 21.11 -11.58 -50.88
CA ILE A 589 21.31 -12.35 -52.13
C ILE A 589 22.45 -13.35 -51.96
N LEU A 590 22.25 -14.60 -52.42
CA LEU A 590 23.32 -15.59 -52.58
C LEU A 590 24.17 -15.28 -53.83
N TRP A 591 25.04 -14.27 -53.72
CA TRP A 591 25.83 -13.75 -54.85
C TRP A 591 26.62 -14.81 -55.63
N TYR A 592 27.24 -15.78 -54.94
CA TYR A 592 28.04 -16.82 -55.60
C TYR A 592 27.21 -17.67 -56.57
N PHE A 593 26.05 -18.16 -56.12
CA PHE A 593 25.19 -19.01 -56.94
C PHE A 593 24.41 -18.22 -57.99
N TYR A 594 24.04 -16.97 -57.70
CA TYR A 594 23.49 -16.07 -58.72
C TYR A 594 24.48 -15.84 -59.86
N ASN A 595 25.74 -15.52 -59.56
CA ASN A 595 26.76 -15.30 -60.59
C ASN A 595 27.02 -16.59 -61.40
N LYS A 596 27.12 -17.74 -60.72
CA LYS A 596 27.26 -19.05 -61.39
C LYS A 596 26.06 -19.38 -62.29
N ALA A 597 24.84 -19.05 -61.85
CA ALA A 597 23.64 -19.22 -62.66
C ALA A 597 23.65 -18.30 -63.89
N LYS A 598 24.02 -17.04 -63.69
CA LYS A 598 24.13 -16.03 -64.75
C LYS A 598 25.18 -16.39 -65.82
N GLU A 599 26.31 -16.97 -65.40
CA GLU A 599 27.32 -17.49 -66.34
C GLU A 599 26.82 -18.68 -67.16
N GLN A 600 25.94 -19.50 -66.59
CA GLN A 600 25.35 -20.67 -67.25
C GLN A 600 24.11 -20.34 -68.08
N ASP A 601 23.51 -19.17 -67.88
CA ASP A 601 22.28 -18.73 -68.52
C ASP A 601 22.54 -18.03 -69.86
N LYS A 602 22.39 -18.80 -70.94
CA LYS A 602 22.56 -18.32 -72.31
C LYS A 602 21.43 -17.40 -72.79
N ASN A 603 20.29 -17.37 -72.09
CA ASN A 603 19.07 -16.68 -72.53
C ASN A 603 18.77 -15.41 -71.71
N GLY A 604 19.56 -15.09 -70.68
CA GLY A 604 19.39 -13.88 -69.86
C GLY A 604 18.09 -13.85 -69.04
N THR A 605 17.61 -15.02 -68.64
CA THR A 605 16.37 -15.25 -67.91
C THR A 605 16.53 -15.22 -66.38
N VAL A 606 17.75 -15.37 -65.85
CA VAL A 606 18.03 -15.42 -64.41
C VAL A 606 17.83 -14.05 -63.76
N LYS A 607 16.91 -13.97 -62.79
CA LYS A 607 16.68 -12.76 -62.00
C LYS A 607 17.45 -12.81 -60.69
N VAL A 608 17.94 -11.66 -60.24
CA VAL A 608 18.65 -11.52 -58.95
C VAL A 608 17.75 -11.94 -57.78
N ASP A 609 16.47 -11.57 -57.84
CA ASP A 609 15.52 -11.81 -56.75
C ASP A 609 15.20 -13.30 -56.55
N ASP A 610 15.40 -14.15 -57.56
CA ASP A 610 15.24 -15.61 -57.45
C ASP A 610 16.33 -16.24 -56.56
N PHE A 611 17.37 -15.49 -56.21
CA PHE A 611 18.49 -15.94 -55.37
C PHE A 611 18.52 -15.26 -54.00
N ARG A 612 17.44 -14.57 -53.60
CA ARG A 612 17.31 -13.97 -52.26
C ARG A 612 16.86 -14.98 -51.21
N TYR A 613 17.27 -14.77 -49.96
CA TYR A 613 16.60 -15.41 -48.83
C TYR A 613 15.14 -14.93 -48.73
N PRO A 614 14.22 -15.80 -48.26
CA PRO A 614 12.81 -15.46 -48.16
C PRO A 614 12.49 -14.40 -47.09
N GLY A 615 13.44 -14.09 -46.19
CA GLY A 615 13.21 -13.16 -45.09
C GLY A 615 12.43 -13.76 -43.92
N PRO A 616 11.93 -12.91 -43.00
CA PRO A 616 11.85 -11.44 -43.09
C PRO A 616 13.17 -10.71 -42.76
N LYS A 617 13.20 -9.38 -42.97
CA LYS A 617 14.28 -8.51 -42.48
C LYS A 617 14.33 -8.51 -40.94
N PRO A 618 15.50 -8.25 -40.32
CA PRO A 618 15.64 -8.16 -38.87
C PRO A 618 14.81 -7.01 -38.33
N LYS A 619 13.97 -7.30 -37.34
CA LYS A 619 13.10 -6.31 -36.67
C LYS A 619 13.66 -5.79 -35.35
N THR A 620 14.65 -6.48 -34.78
CA THR A 620 15.27 -6.10 -33.51
C THR A 620 16.76 -5.86 -33.69
N ARG A 621 17.35 -5.12 -32.75
CA ARG A 621 18.78 -4.85 -32.72
C ARG A 621 19.57 -6.16 -32.62
N GLU A 622 19.11 -7.09 -31.79
CA GLU A 622 19.74 -8.40 -31.59
C GLU A 622 19.79 -9.22 -32.88
N CYS A 623 18.69 -9.26 -33.64
CA CYS A 623 18.63 -9.96 -34.93
C CYS A 623 19.61 -9.34 -35.94
N ALA A 624 19.64 -8.00 -36.02
CA ALA A 624 20.54 -7.29 -36.92
C ALA A 624 22.02 -7.43 -36.54
N ILE A 625 22.33 -7.44 -35.23
CA ILE A 625 23.68 -7.71 -34.73
C ILE A 625 24.13 -9.10 -35.16
N ILE A 626 23.30 -10.13 -34.94
CA ILE A 626 23.65 -11.52 -35.33
C ILE A 626 23.83 -11.64 -36.83
N MET A 627 22.98 -11.01 -37.65
CA MET A 627 23.15 -10.96 -39.11
C MET A 627 24.52 -10.42 -39.52
N ILE A 628 24.97 -9.34 -38.88
CA ILE A 628 26.27 -8.73 -39.19
C ILE A 628 27.41 -9.63 -38.68
N CYS A 629 27.29 -10.16 -37.46
CA CYS A 629 28.29 -11.05 -36.88
C CYS A 629 28.51 -12.32 -37.69
N ASP A 630 27.44 -12.96 -38.17
CA ASP A 630 27.49 -14.15 -39.04
C ASP A 630 28.32 -13.86 -40.30
N ALA A 631 27.98 -12.78 -41.01
CA ALA A 631 28.69 -12.38 -42.21
C ALA A 631 30.16 -11.99 -41.93
N VAL A 632 30.43 -11.29 -40.83
CA VAL A 632 31.78 -10.89 -40.42
C VAL A 632 32.64 -12.12 -40.10
N GLU A 633 32.11 -13.05 -39.32
CA GLU A 633 32.81 -14.28 -38.94
C GLU A 633 33.16 -15.10 -40.18
N ALA A 634 32.18 -15.37 -41.06
CA ALA A 634 32.38 -16.15 -42.27
C ALA A 634 33.41 -15.50 -43.22
N ALA A 635 33.38 -14.17 -43.36
CA ALA A 635 34.31 -13.43 -44.21
C ALA A 635 35.74 -13.39 -43.65
N VAL A 636 35.90 -13.27 -42.33
CA VAL A 636 37.23 -13.27 -41.69
C VAL A 636 37.82 -14.68 -41.65
N ARG A 637 37.01 -15.70 -41.36
CA ARG A 637 37.40 -17.12 -41.37
C ARG A 637 37.95 -17.57 -42.73
N SER A 638 37.35 -17.10 -43.82
CA SER A 638 37.76 -17.42 -45.20
C SER A 638 38.92 -16.57 -45.71
N MET A 639 39.41 -15.60 -44.94
CA MET A 639 40.49 -14.71 -45.35
C MET A 639 41.87 -15.36 -45.20
N ALA A 640 42.66 -15.39 -46.27
CA ALA A 640 43.99 -16.00 -46.25
C ALA A 640 44.99 -15.31 -45.29
N ARG A 641 44.89 -13.99 -45.08
CA ARG A 641 45.75 -13.21 -44.17
C ARG A 641 44.95 -12.11 -43.45
N PRO A 642 44.39 -12.38 -42.26
CA PRO A 642 43.55 -11.43 -41.52
C PRO A 642 44.39 -10.41 -40.74
N THR A 643 44.96 -9.42 -41.44
CA THR A 643 45.61 -8.27 -40.77
C THR A 643 44.56 -7.29 -40.24
N PRO A 644 44.83 -6.56 -39.13
CA PRO A 644 43.83 -5.67 -38.52
C PRO A 644 43.15 -4.69 -39.52
N ASN A 645 43.93 -4.02 -40.37
CA ASN A 645 43.38 -3.07 -41.36
C ASN A 645 42.49 -3.76 -42.40
N ARG A 646 42.82 -4.99 -42.81
CA ARG A 646 42.01 -5.77 -43.76
C ARG A 646 40.71 -6.24 -43.11
N VAL A 647 40.79 -6.70 -41.87
CA VAL A 647 39.62 -7.13 -41.09
C VAL A 647 38.66 -5.95 -40.91
N GLU A 648 39.15 -4.78 -40.47
CA GLU A 648 38.30 -3.59 -40.34
C GLU A 648 37.66 -3.20 -41.67
N GLY A 649 38.43 -3.20 -42.77
CA GLY A 649 37.92 -2.89 -44.10
C GLY A 649 36.79 -3.82 -44.54
N VAL A 650 36.89 -5.13 -44.24
CA VAL A 650 35.85 -6.12 -44.53
C VAL A 650 34.62 -5.91 -43.65
N ILE A 651 34.78 -5.67 -42.35
CA ILE A 651 33.66 -5.39 -41.44
C ILE A 651 32.87 -4.17 -41.93
N ARG A 652 33.56 -3.06 -42.21
CA ARG A 652 32.92 -1.83 -42.70
C ARG A 652 32.23 -2.03 -44.05
N LYS A 653 32.80 -2.88 -44.91
CA LYS A 653 32.16 -3.24 -46.19
C LYS A 653 30.86 -4.00 -45.95
N ILE A 654 30.86 -5.03 -45.10
CA ILE A 654 29.66 -5.82 -44.78
C ILE A 654 28.55 -4.93 -44.24
N ILE A 655 28.85 -4.04 -43.29
CA ILE A 655 27.87 -3.10 -42.73
C ILE A 655 27.29 -2.19 -43.82
N ARG A 656 28.14 -1.64 -44.70
CA ARG A 656 27.69 -0.82 -45.84
C ARG A 656 26.81 -1.61 -46.80
N ASP A 657 27.18 -2.83 -47.14
CA ASP A 657 26.43 -3.68 -48.07
C ASP A 657 25.04 -3.99 -47.50
N ARG A 658 24.93 -4.24 -46.17
CA ARG A 658 23.63 -4.44 -45.49
C ARG A 658 22.77 -3.19 -45.44
N LEU A 659 23.37 -2.02 -45.21
CA LEU A 659 22.69 -0.73 -45.26
C LEU A 659 22.16 -0.43 -46.68
N GLN A 660 22.97 -0.65 -47.71
CA GLN A 660 22.58 -0.38 -49.10
C GLN A 660 21.51 -1.33 -49.63
N ASP A 661 21.48 -2.58 -49.17
CA ASP A 661 20.41 -3.55 -49.48
C ASP A 661 19.17 -3.39 -48.58
N GLY A 662 19.12 -2.33 -47.75
CA GLY A 662 17.99 -2.02 -46.88
C GLY A 662 17.72 -3.07 -45.80
N GLN A 663 18.69 -3.93 -45.47
CA GLN A 663 18.46 -5.02 -44.51
C GLN A 663 18.21 -4.52 -43.09
N LEU A 664 18.61 -3.28 -42.78
CA LEU A 664 18.51 -2.69 -41.45
C LEU A 664 17.31 -1.73 -41.30
N ASP A 665 16.47 -1.58 -42.33
CA ASP A 665 15.37 -0.59 -42.38
C ASP A 665 14.29 -0.82 -41.32
N GLU A 666 14.13 -2.05 -40.84
CA GLU A 666 13.07 -2.47 -39.92
C GLU A 666 13.55 -2.64 -38.47
N CYS A 667 14.79 -2.22 -38.15
CA CYS A 667 15.37 -2.34 -36.81
C CYS A 667 15.87 -1.00 -36.25
N ASP A 668 15.90 -0.88 -34.92
CA ASP A 668 16.28 0.36 -34.23
C ASP A 668 17.80 0.57 -34.07
N LEU A 669 18.65 0.06 -34.97
CA LEU A 669 20.09 0.33 -34.94
C LEU A 669 20.41 1.71 -35.54
N THR A 670 21.17 2.51 -34.83
CA THR A 670 21.64 3.82 -35.32
C THR A 670 22.98 3.70 -36.02
N LEU A 671 23.36 4.68 -36.84
CA LEU A 671 24.71 4.73 -37.45
C LEU A 671 25.82 4.76 -36.39
N GLN A 672 25.57 5.41 -35.25
CA GLN A 672 26.48 5.41 -34.10
C GLN A 672 26.63 4.00 -33.50
N ASP A 673 25.53 3.26 -33.39
CA ASP A 673 25.56 1.87 -32.93
C ASP A 673 26.44 1.01 -33.87
N LEU A 674 26.30 1.18 -35.19
CA LEU A 674 27.10 0.45 -36.19
C LEU A 674 28.61 0.73 -36.08
N ASP A 675 29.01 1.98 -35.86
CA ASP A 675 30.42 2.32 -35.64
C ASP A 675 30.96 1.74 -34.32
N ALA A 676 30.16 1.73 -33.25
CA ALA A 676 30.53 1.09 -31.99
C ALA A 676 30.74 -0.43 -32.15
N MET A 677 29.90 -1.09 -32.96
CA MET A 677 30.02 -2.51 -33.28
C MET A 677 31.34 -2.84 -33.99
N VAL A 678 31.82 -1.99 -34.91
CA VAL A 678 33.13 -2.18 -35.57
C VAL A 678 34.25 -2.32 -34.54
N GLY A 679 34.27 -1.43 -33.54
CA GLY A 679 35.25 -1.48 -32.45
C GLY A 679 35.17 -2.76 -31.63
N ALA A 680 33.97 -3.21 -31.28
CA ALA A 680 33.74 -4.47 -30.57
C ALA A 680 34.26 -5.68 -31.37
N PHE A 681 33.89 -5.78 -32.65
CA PHE A 681 34.32 -6.87 -33.52
C PHE A 681 35.83 -6.92 -33.66
N MET A 682 36.47 -5.77 -33.87
CA MET A 682 37.93 -5.69 -33.97
C MET A 682 38.61 -6.20 -32.69
N LYS A 683 38.10 -5.82 -31.51
CA LYS A 683 38.65 -6.27 -30.22
C LYS A 683 38.50 -7.79 -30.04
N THR A 684 37.32 -8.34 -30.33
CA THR A 684 37.03 -9.77 -30.17
C THR A 684 37.79 -10.62 -31.19
N LEU A 685 37.79 -10.25 -32.47
CA LEU A 685 38.49 -10.97 -33.53
C LEU A 685 40.00 -10.95 -33.34
N LYS A 686 40.57 -9.85 -32.82
CA LYS A 686 41.98 -9.78 -32.45
C LYS A 686 42.34 -10.89 -31.45
N GLY A 687 41.50 -11.15 -30.45
CA GLY A 687 41.71 -12.23 -29.50
C GLY A 687 41.61 -13.64 -30.12
N ILE A 688 40.71 -13.83 -31.08
CA ILE A 688 40.41 -15.15 -31.69
C ILE A 688 41.43 -15.53 -32.76
N TYR A 689 41.80 -14.59 -33.64
CA TYR A 689 42.65 -14.83 -34.81
C TYR A 689 44.11 -14.38 -34.63
N HIS A 690 44.52 -13.96 -33.42
CA HIS A 690 45.95 -13.79 -33.15
C HIS A 690 46.66 -15.15 -33.28
N SER A 691 47.52 -15.25 -34.28
CA SER A 691 48.46 -16.35 -34.44
C SER A 691 49.21 -16.57 -33.12
N ARG A 692 49.17 -17.80 -32.57
CA ARG A 692 50.28 -18.26 -31.72
C ARG A 692 51.54 -17.92 -32.49
N ILE A 693 52.46 -17.20 -31.85
CA ILE A 693 53.77 -16.87 -32.43
C ILE A 693 54.34 -18.18 -32.98
N GLU A 694 54.41 -18.32 -34.30
CA GLU A 694 55.12 -19.43 -34.91
C GLU A 694 56.58 -19.25 -34.52
N TYR A 695 57.11 -20.20 -33.74
CA TYR A 695 58.54 -20.25 -33.51
C TYR A 695 59.21 -20.32 -34.89
N PRO A 696 60.17 -19.45 -35.18
CA PRO A 696 60.82 -19.45 -36.48
C PRO A 696 61.40 -20.83 -36.74
N ASP A 697 61.13 -21.35 -37.94
CA ASP A 697 61.66 -22.61 -38.42
C ASP A 697 63.20 -22.59 -38.27
N ILE A 698 63.69 -23.39 -37.32
CA ILE A 698 65.12 -23.43 -36.94
C ILE A 698 65.98 -23.79 -38.17
N ASP A 699 65.44 -24.51 -39.14
CA ASP A 699 66.16 -24.88 -40.36
C ASP A 699 66.27 -23.73 -41.36
N LYS A 700 65.32 -22.77 -41.34
CA LYS A 700 65.46 -21.51 -42.09
C LYS A 700 66.46 -20.56 -41.44
N LEU A 701 66.44 -20.44 -40.10
CA LEU A 701 67.41 -19.65 -39.35
C LEU A 701 68.84 -20.19 -39.52
N ARG A 702 69.03 -21.51 -39.52
CA ARG A 702 70.35 -22.13 -39.77
C ARG A 702 70.89 -21.87 -41.18
N LYS A 703 70.03 -21.75 -42.19
CA LYS A 703 70.43 -21.44 -43.57
C LYS A 703 70.78 -19.96 -43.78
N GLU A 704 70.16 -19.05 -43.02
CA GLU A 704 70.51 -17.62 -43.06
C GLU A 704 71.77 -17.29 -42.25
N VAL A 705 72.06 -18.03 -41.18
CA VAL A 705 73.31 -17.86 -40.38
C VAL A 705 74.52 -18.54 -41.04
N ALA A 706 74.28 -19.49 -41.96
CA ALA A 706 75.32 -20.17 -42.74
C ALA A 706 75.67 -19.47 -44.08
N LYS A 707 75.03 -18.33 -44.37
CA LYS A 707 75.40 -17.40 -45.45
C LYS A 707 76.08 -16.18 -44.84
#